data_AF-A0A933ZY35-F1
#
_entry.id   AF-A0A933ZY35-F1
#
_cell.length_a   1.000
_cell.length_b   1.000
_cell.length_c   1.000
_cell.angle_alpha   90.00
_cell.angle_beta   90.00
_cell.angle_gamma   90.00
#
_symmetry.space_group_name_H-M   'P 1'
#
loop_
_entity.id
_entity.type
_entity.pdbx_description
1 polymer ?
#
loop_
_entity_poly.entity_id
_entity_poly.type
_entity_poly.pdbx_seq_one_letter_code
_entity_poly.pdbx_strand_id
1 'polypeptide(L)'
;MTRFCVLAAVLVLSLMACSGGTESTDGGLESGMDASGFDGHSHRGAIDRATLDRFSSAGSGSAKTKFILTEFPDDARRTIWFMEGGFYTLHDEWYWYHLLNGVALPGLDVAPVQGQRFATIQEIVGWARTRTTLPLDLTWVEGSRLYSPHFYELALGTPRTLGLGSIVHFEARSQRPELWLFELEYSDRITHPDLVRYFQDLESALPKEIGPKILWVVRSPGQQARADQMKTSKLAYWDRVVTYQDVVIPGEVEVYSPGLTAGRPRIIHSGEPLTGTSSDELLFLEEVPDWLPVCAGLVTAVPQTPLAHIALLARNRGIPSAYLGGVLERPDIDQLERAHAPAIVQAVPPDQLRIQAMTWSQYNTWKQLRQATPIAVPSIDLASAPLVVDLASLPASEVEGKRPLIGGKGTGMANLLRALPDPRASLSGPHAPISITVKAYAEHLLPLRPQIQAVLQDAAFSANEKARFLVLEGIEDYDARYPDQASRSYRAELVAARQAGDPLAELVAKGGVRRALRDLPLAPATLASITAELQSRFGGYAPAQALRLRSSSNVEDAQGFNGAGLYDSNSGFLMPSAQSDPDDRKKSMEWALKKTWASYWSSEAFEERRSANVPHLQGAMAVLVHAEFDDALEAANGVLTVTLRRDGGSPRLSMEVNSQPGAESVTNPSTPGALPEVVLVERAANADPPVIRRIRPSTLTVNGAPVLTDAELLQLFEGTAAVAEAWLDAQNSAADAARADRVVVLDFEHRLVKAGWPAMATGEAYPARLVLKQVRSLDPAIALGAAALRLPAPRDVLARARRVERRSCAGPSVQLTETAVYTDPNRLPDLGFSQQPFTASLVVVLSAAIPELELPQGHRVDLDHTGLASVTRPDAQGFSLLAALSESAASIAGFSVVEAHGSGAWRLTHGADTASGIGLQCTTSVLYSAPEDYLLSLLKDE
;
A
#
# COMPACT_ATOMS: atom_id res chain seq x y z
N MET A 1 -12.35 -31.62 -56.67
CA MET A 1 -13.54 -32.11 -57.39
C MET A 1 -14.67 -31.08 -57.20
N THR A 2 -15.60 -31.03 -58.16
CA THR A 2 -16.78 -30.15 -58.32
C THR A 2 -17.68 -29.92 -57.07
N ARG A 3 -18.62 -28.96 -56.95
CA ARG A 3 -18.97 -27.59 -57.50
C ARG A 3 -20.49 -27.36 -57.22
N PHE A 4 -20.94 -26.14 -56.92
CA PHE A 4 -22.36 -25.66 -56.74
C PHE A 4 -23.14 -26.18 -55.49
N CYS A 5 -24.06 -25.47 -54.79
CA CYS A 5 -24.95 -24.29 -54.95
C CYS A 5 -26.45 -24.55 -55.29
N VAL A 6 -27.33 -23.92 -54.47
CA VAL A 6 -28.59 -23.21 -54.83
C VAL A 6 -29.99 -23.91 -54.80
N LEU A 7 -30.88 -23.30 -53.98
CA LEU A 7 -32.37 -23.11 -53.99
C LEU A 7 -33.46 -24.23 -54.01
N ALA A 8 -34.38 -24.07 -53.04
CA ALA A 8 -35.85 -23.89 -53.16
C ALA A 8 -36.85 -24.97 -53.68
N ALA A 9 -37.59 -25.55 -52.71
CA ALA A 9 -39.04 -25.34 -52.42
C ALA A 9 -40.19 -25.91 -53.30
N VAL A 10 -41.39 -25.94 -52.66
CA VAL A 10 -42.79 -26.07 -53.21
C VAL A 10 -43.20 -27.52 -53.61
N LEU A 11 -44.43 -28.07 -53.52
CA LEU A 11 -45.86 -27.62 -53.47
C LEU A 11 -46.70 -28.73 -52.72
N VAL A 12 -47.48 -28.46 -51.64
CA VAL A 12 -48.95 -28.13 -51.56
C VAL A 12 -49.96 -29.30 -51.57
N LEU A 13 -50.95 -29.26 -50.66
CA LEU A 13 -52.44 -29.28 -50.83
C LEU A 13 -53.09 -29.43 -49.42
N SER A 14 -53.87 -28.49 -48.86
CA SER A 14 -55.26 -28.03 -49.21
C SER A 14 -56.33 -28.70 -48.32
N LEU A 15 -57.43 -28.06 -47.85
CA LEU A 15 -57.98 -26.70 -47.97
C LEU A 15 -59.11 -26.46 -46.92
N MET A 16 -59.23 -25.22 -46.40
CA MET A 16 -60.49 -24.50 -45.98
C MET A 16 -61.39 -25.06 -44.84
N ALA A 17 -62.13 -24.28 -44.05
CA ALA A 17 -62.28 -22.83 -43.74
C ALA A 17 -63.29 -22.71 -42.54
N CYS A 18 -63.57 -21.62 -41.82
CA CYS A 18 -63.16 -20.19 -41.71
C CYS A 18 -63.64 -19.69 -40.31
N SER A 19 -63.46 -18.45 -39.80
CA SER A 19 -62.84 -17.18 -40.24
C SER A 19 -62.58 -16.26 -39.02
N GLY A 20 -61.48 -15.49 -39.04
CA GLY A 20 -61.44 -14.15 -38.40
C GLY A 20 -60.75 -14.01 -37.03
N GLY A 21 -59.43 -13.80 -37.03
CA GLY A 21 -58.64 -13.40 -35.85
C GLY A 21 -57.19 -13.81 -36.02
N THR A 22 -56.28 -12.86 -36.26
CA THR A 22 -54.87 -13.11 -36.58
C THR A 22 -54.02 -13.40 -35.34
N GLU A 23 -53.20 -14.44 -35.41
CA GLU A 23 -52.11 -14.71 -34.46
C GLU A 23 -50.96 -13.71 -34.59
N SER A 24 -50.22 -13.48 -33.51
CA SER A 24 -48.78 -13.20 -33.55
C SER A 24 -48.07 -14.09 -32.54
N THR A 25 -47.16 -14.93 -33.03
CA THR A 25 -46.15 -15.60 -32.20
C THR A 25 -45.01 -14.61 -31.92
N ASP A 26 -44.89 -14.14 -30.68
CA ASP A 26 -43.74 -13.31 -30.31
C ASP A 26 -42.50 -14.17 -30.07
N GLY A 27 -41.40 -13.75 -30.72
CA GLY A 27 -40.06 -14.29 -30.53
C GLY A 27 -39.37 -13.73 -29.30
N GLY A 28 -38.20 -14.27 -28.98
CA GLY A 28 -37.42 -13.84 -27.82
C GLY A 28 -36.98 -12.37 -27.92
N LEU A 29 -37.12 -11.67 -26.79
CA LEU A 29 -36.49 -10.36 -26.57
C LEU A 29 -35.00 -10.58 -26.29
N GLU A 30 -34.14 -10.02 -27.15
CA GLU A 30 -32.72 -9.85 -26.84
C GLU A 30 -32.56 -8.78 -25.75
N SER A 31 -31.73 -9.08 -24.74
CA SER A 31 -31.12 -8.15 -23.76
C SER A 31 -32.03 -7.17 -22.97
N GLY A 32 -32.11 -7.39 -21.65
CA GLY A 32 -32.26 -6.35 -20.61
C GLY A 32 -33.63 -5.70 -20.44
N MET A 33 -34.32 -5.37 -21.53
CA MET A 33 -35.55 -4.59 -21.49
C MET A 33 -36.77 -5.43 -21.12
N ASP A 34 -37.54 -4.96 -20.14
CA ASP A 34 -38.88 -5.47 -19.87
C ASP A 34 -39.90 -5.02 -20.95
N ALA A 35 -41.14 -5.52 -20.86
CA ALA A 35 -42.21 -5.18 -21.80
C ALA A 35 -42.65 -3.69 -21.75
N SER A 36 -42.09 -2.87 -20.84
CA SER A 36 -42.28 -1.42 -20.78
C SER A 36 -41.11 -0.62 -21.39
N GLY A 37 -40.06 -1.30 -21.84
CA GLY A 37 -38.83 -0.70 -22.38
C GLY A 37 -37.83 -0.26 -21.30
N PHE A 38 -37.97 -0.75 -20.07
CA PHE A 38 -37.04 -0.47 -18.97
C PHE A 38 -35.95 -1.55 -18.92
N ASP A 39 -34.67 -1.16 -19.05
CA ASP A 39 -33.55 -2.07 -18.83
C ASP A 39 -33.27 -2.19 -17.33
N GLY A 40 -33.57 -3.36 -16.77
CA GLY A 40 -33.36 -3.64 -15.35
C GLY A 40 -31.91 -4.00 -15.00
N HIS A 41 -30.97 -4.03 -15.96
CA HIS A 41 -29.59 -4.49 -15.80
C HIS A 41 -29.45 -5.83 -15.05
N SER A 42 -30.47 -6.68 -15.20
CA SER A 42 -30.59 -7.95 -14.48
C SER A 42 -31.31 -8.99 -15.34
N HIS A 43 -30.97 -10.25 -15.11
CA HIS A 43 -31.45 -11.39 -15.89
C HIS A 43 -32.34 -12.25 -15.00
N ARG A 44 -33.59 -12.42 -15.42
CA ARG A 44 -34.62 -13.13 -14.65
C ARG A 44 -34.64 -14.62 -15.00
N GLY A 45 -34.59 -15.49 -13.98
CA GLY A 45 -34.70 -16.94 -14.15
C GLY A 45 -33.42 -17.57 -14.69
N ALA A 46 -33.56 -18.63 -15.48
CA ALA A 46 -32.43 -19.43 -15.94
C ALA A 46 -31.47 -18.63 -16.84
N ILE A 47 -30.17 -18.71 -16.56
CA ILE A 47 -29.08 -17.97 -17.22
C ILE A 47 -28.13 -18.92 -17.94
N ASP A 48 -27.64 -18.53 -19.12
CA ASP A 48 -26.58 -19.27 -19.82
C ASP A 48 -25.18 -18.83 -19.35
N ARG A 49 -24.16 -19.65 -19.66
CA ARG A 49 -22.79 -19.37 -19.22
C ARG A 49 -22.25 -18.05 -19.77
N ALA A 50 -22.54 -17.71 -21.03
CA ALA A 50 -22.05 -16.48 -21.64
C ALA A 50 -22.62 -15.22 -20.96
N THR A 51 -23.89 -15.26 -20.56
CA THR A 51 -24.55 -14.18 -19.81
C THR A 51 -24.05 -14.12 -18.37
N LEU A 52 -23.85 -15.27 -17.72
CA LEU A 52 -23.28 -15.36 -16.37
C LEU A 52 -21.84 -14.80 -16.32
N ASP A 53 -21.00 -15.20 -17.28
CA ASP A 53 -19.62 -14.71 -17.41
C ASP A 53 -19.61 -13.19 -17.70
N ARG A 54 -20.51 -12.68 -18.56
CA ARG A 54 -20.69 -11.23 -18.82
C ARG A 54 -21.16 -10.45 -17.59
N PHE A 55 -22.03 -11.04 -16.77
CA PHE A 55 -22.56 -10.42 -15.55
C PHE A 55 -21.57 -10.50 -14.38
N SER A 56 -20.46 -11.22 -14.53
CA SER A 56 -19.45 -11.38 -13.48
C SER A 56 -18.47 -10.21 -13.46
N SER A 57 -18.18 -9.67 -12.27
CA SER A 57 -17.05 -8.76 -12.06
C SER A 57 -15.77 -9.56 -11.73
N ALA A 58 -14.66 -9.20 -12.38
CA ALA A 58 -13.39 -9.90 -12.23
C ALA A 58 -12.60 -9.41 -11.00
N GLY A 59 -12.03 -10.35 -10.25
CA GLY A 59 -11.07 -10.12 -9.16
C GLY A 59 -9.77 -10.90 -9.35
N SER A 60 -8.85 -10.81 -8.39
CA SER A 60 -7.59 -11.56 -8.43
C SER A 60 -7.82 -13.08 -8.32
N GLY A 61 -7.88 -13.77 -9.46
CA GLY A 61 -8.02 -15.23 -9.52
C GLY A 61 -9.44 -15.78 -9.34
N SER A 62 -10.46 -14.93 -9.29
CA SER A 62 -11.88 -15.32 -9.23
C SER A 62 -12.79 -14.29 -9.90
N ALA A 63 -14.01 -14.66 -10.29
CA ALA A 63 -15.03 -13.74 -10.79
C ALA A 63 -16.32 -13.86 -9.96
N LYS A 64 -17.12 -12.78 -9.84
CA LYS A 64 -18.32 -12.76 -8.99
C LYS A 64 -19.58 -12.22 -9.67
N THR A 65 -20.70 -12.93 -9.54
CA THR A 65 -22.04 -12.47 -9.99
C THR A 65 -22.99 -12.31 -8.80
N LYS A 66 -23.65 -11.16 -8.64
CA LYS A 66 -24.68 -11.01 -7.59
C LYS A 66 -26.02 -11.56 -8.03
N PHE A 67 -26.84 -12.01 -7.08
CA PHE A 67 -28.22 -12.40 -7.34
C PHE A 67 -29.17 -12.04 -6.20
N ILE A 68 -30.45 -11.89 -6.54
CA ILE A 68 -31.57 -11.66 -5.61
C ILE A 68 -32.69 -12.66 -5.89
N LEU A 69 -33.31 -13.16 -4.84
CA LEU A 69 -34.48 -14.03 -4.86
C LEU A 69 -35.69 -13.23 -4.34
N THR A 70 -36.61 -12.89 -5.24
CA THR A 70 -37.91 -12.28 -4.88
C THR A 70 -38.91 -13.33 -4.41
N GLU A 71 -39.85 -12.98 -3.53
CA GLU A 71 -40.87 -13.89 -2.98
C GLU A 71 -40.28 -15.10 -2.25
N PHE A 72 -39.20 -14.88 -1.50
CA PHE A 72 -38.33 -15.92 -0.97
C PHE A 72 -39.04 -17.09 -0.22
N PRO A 73 -40.07 -16.85 0.63
CA PRO A 73 -40.77 -17.93 1.33
C PRO A 73 -41.67 -18.81 0.45
N ASP A 74 -42.04 -18.39 -0.76
CA ASP A 74 -43.09 -18.99 -1.60
C ASP A 74 -42.48 -19.75 -2.81
N ASP A 75 -42.34 -21.06 -2.67
CA ASP A 75 -41.74 -21.92 -3.70
C ASP A 75 -42.44 -21.87 -5.08
N ALA A 76 -43.70 -21.45 -5.15
CA ALA A 76 -44.45 -21.38 -6.41
C ALA A 76 -44.32 -20.03 -7.14
N ARG A 77 -43.86 -18.98 -6.44
CA ARG A 77 -43.71 -17.62 -7.00
C ARG A 77 -42.28 -17.09 -6.96
N ARG A 78 -41.42 -17.69 -6.14
CA ARG A 78 -40.01 -17.31 -6.00
C ARG A 78 -39.31 -17.25 -7.36
N THR A 79 -38.60 -16.16 -7.58
CA THR A 79 -37.90 -15.86 -8.83
C THR A 79 -36.48 -15.37 -8.50
N ILE A 80 -35.49 -15.93 -9.17
CA ILE A 80 -34.10 -15.44 -9.14
C ILE A 80 -33.86 -14.36 -10.20
N TRP A 81 -33.04 -13.38 -9.82
CA TRP A 81 -32.56 -12.27 -10.64
C TRP A 81 -31.04 -12.21 -10.51
N PHE A 82 -30.31 -12.49 -11.59
CA PHE A 82 -28.87 -12.26 -11.65
C PHE A 82 -28.62 -10.80 -12.00
N MET A 83 -27.68 -10.16 -11.32
CA MET A 83 -27.40 -8.73 -11.45
C MET A 83 -26.14 -8.53 -12.31
N GLU A 84 -26.18 -7.59 -13.26
CA GLU A 84 -25.01 -7.23 -14.06
C GLU A 84 -23.97 -6.56 -13.16
N GLY A 85 -22.87 -7.26 -12.85
CA GLY A 85 -21.83 -6.79 -11.93
C GLY A 85 -21.05 -5.56 -12.40
N GLY A 86 -21.14 -5.22 -13.68
CA GLY A 86 -20.64 -3.95 -14.24
C GLY A 86 -21.54 -2.74 -13.95
N PHE A 87 -22.81 -2.97 -13.59
CA PHE A 87 -23.82 -1.95 -13.28
C PHE A 87 -24.14 -1.86 -11.78
N TYR A 88 -24.30 -3.00 -11.10
CA TYR A 88 -24.67 -3.09 -9.68
C TYR A 88 -23.48 -3.48 -8.78
N THR A 89 -23.02 -2.51 -7.99
CA THR A 89 -21.98 -2.66 -6.96
C THR A 89 -22.52 -3.35 -5.71
N LEU A 90 -23.78 -3.11 -5.33
CA LEU A 90 -24.43 -3.63 -4.12
C LEU A 90 -25.82 -4.20 -4.42
N HIS A 91 -26.35 -5.07 -3.54
CA HIS A 91 -27.67 -5.67 -3.74
C HIS A 91 -28.83 -4.68 -3.58
N ASP A 92 -28.72 -3.69 -2.67
CA ASP A 92 -29.77 -2.69 -2.47
C ASP A 92 -29.95 -1.76 -3.68
N GLU A 93 -28.91 -1.59 -4.50
CA GLU A 93 -28.96 -0.79 -5.73
C GLU A 93 -29.99 -1.32 -6.74
N TRP A 94 -30.11 -2.64 -6.88
CA TRP A 94 -31.14 -3.25 -7.74
C TRP A 94 -32.54 -2.91 -7.24
N TYR A 95 -32.76 -3.02 -5.93
CA TYR A 95 -34.06 -2.75 -5.32
C TYR A 95 -34.51 -1.30 -5.52
N TRP A 96 -33.66 -0.32 -5.18
CA TRP A 96 -34.04 1.07 -5.34
C TRP A 96 -33.98 1.56 -6.79
N TYR A 97 -33.15 0.99 -7.67
CA TYR A 97 -33.12 1.37 -9.09
C TYR A 97 -34.44 1.06 -9.79
N HIS A 98 -35.03 -0.11 -9.52
CA HIS A 98 -36.36 -0.48 -10.03
C HIS A 98 -37.46 0.43 -9.47
N LEU A 99 -37.53 0.55 -8.14
CA LEU A 99 -38.57 1.34 -7.48
C LEU A 99 -38.51 2.83 -7.84
N LEU A 100 -37.32 3.42 -7.99
CA LEU A 100 -37.14 4.81 -8.41
C LEU A 100 -37.41 5.04 -9.90
N ASN A 101 -37.30 4.01 -10.74
CA ASN A 101 -37.76 4.02 -12.12
C ASN A 101 -39.26 3.73 -12.28
N GLY A 102 -40.03 3.71 -11.19
CA GLY A 102 -41.47 3.46 -11.23
C GLY A 102 -41.86 2.00 -11.46
N VAL A 103 -40.91 1.06 -11.36
CA VAL A 103 -41.11 -0.38 -11.57
C VAL A 103 -41.40 -1.06 -10.23
N ALA A 104 -42.55 -1.73 -10.14
CA ALA A 104 -42.91 -2.52 -8.96
C ALA A 104 -42.15 -3.85 -8.93
N LEU A 105 -41.68 -4.25 -7.75
CA LEU A 105 -40.93 -5.49 -7.56
C LEU A 105 -41.86 -6.63 -7.08
N PRO A 106 -41.78 -7.85 -7.66
CA PRO A 106 -42.62 -8.97 -7.26
C PRO A 106 -42.52 -9.29 -5.75
N GLY A 107 -43.68 -9.43 -5.11
CA GLY A 107 -43.77 -9.79 -3.69
C GLY A 107 -43.52 -8.67 -2.67
N LEU A 108 -43.18 -7.45 -3.11
CA LEU A 108 -42.88 -6.34 -2.20
C LEU A 108 -44.05 -5.37 -2.10
N ASP A 109 -44.53 -5.11 -0.88
CA ASP A 109 -45.55 -4.09 -0.59
C ASP A 109 -44.91 -2.70 -0.48
N VAL A 110 -44.18 -2.31 -1.54
CA VAL A 110 -43.46 -1.04 -1.63
C VAL A 110 -43.87 -0.34 -2.93
N ALA A 111 -44.56 0.79 -2.79
CA ALA A 111 -45.05 1.55 -3.93
C ALA A 111 -43.89 2.20 -4.71
N PRO A 112 -43.74 1.93 -6.02
CA PRO A 112 -42.65 2.51 -6.80
C PRO A 112 -42.90 3.99 -7.11
N VAL A 113 -41.83 4.78 -7.13
CA VAL A 113 -41.85 6.24 -7.28
C VAL A 113 -42.21 6.60 -8.72
N GLN A 114 -43.33 7.33 -8.87
CA GLN A 114 -43.86 7.70 -10.17
C GLN A 114 -43.22 8.99 -10.73
N GLY A 115 -43.16 9.08 -12.06
CA GLY A 115 -42.74 10.29 -12.77
C GLY A 115 -41.23 10.56 -12.75
N GLN A 116 -40.39 9.59 -12.36
CA GLN A 116 -38.94 9.65 -12.47
C GLN A 116 -38.44 8.53 -13.38
N ARG A 117 -37.33 8.76 -14.10
CA ARG A 117 -36.62 7.79 -14.93
C ARG A 117 -35.13 8.09 -14.87
N PHE A 118 -34.32 7.04 -14.72
CA PHE A 118 -32.87 7.10 -14.59
C PHE A 118 -32.26 5.96 -15.39
N ALA A 119 -31.29 6.27 -16.23
CA ALA A 119 -30.50 5.28 -16.94
C ALA A 119 -29.50 4.58 -16.01
N THR A 120 -28.97 5.25 -14.98
CA THR A 120 -27.89 4.70 -14.15
C THR A 120 -28.06 4.89 -12.64
N ILE A 121 -27.38 4.04 -11.87
CA ILE A 121 -27.17 4.18 -10.41
C ILE A 121 -26.65 5.58 -10.05
N GLN A 122 -25.70 6.11 -10.82
CA GLN A 122 -25.08 7.41 -10.55
C GLN A 122 -26.03 8.60 -10.78
N GLU A 123 -26.96 8.50 -11.73
CA GLU A 123 -28.03 9.50 -11.90
C GLU A 123 -28.96 9.55 -10.68
N ILE A 124 -29.31 8.39 -10.11
CA ILE A 124 -30.09 8.33 -8.86
C ILE A 124 -29.30 8.92 -7.70
N VAL A 125 -28.02 8.58 -7.54
CA VAL A 125 -27.15 9.13 -6.48
C VAL A 125 -27.03 10.65 -6.61
N GLY A 126 -26.86 11.18 -7.82
CA GLY A 126 -26.84 12.63 -8.09
C GLY A 126 -28.18 13.31 -7.79
N TRP A 127 -29.28 12.71 -8.25
CA TRP A 127 -30.65 13.17 -7.99
C TRP A 127 -31.00 13.16 -6.49
N ALA A 128 -30.54 12.15 -5.76
CA ALA A 128 -30.69 12.03 -4.31
C ALA A 128 -29.94 13.15 -3.57
N ARG A 129 -28.71 13.49 -4.01
CA ARG A 129 -27.91 14.59 -3.40
C ARG A 129 -28.56 15.97 -3.55
N THR A 130 -29.46 16.16 -4.51
CA THR A 130 -30.22 17.43 -4.66
C THR A 130 -31.44 17.55 -3.73
N ARG A 131 -31.75 16.51 -2.93
CA ARG A 131 -32.94 16.47 -2.09
C ARG A 131 -32.64 16.67 -0.61
N THR A 132 -33.52 17.41 0.05
CA THR A 132 -33.61 17.49 1.52
C THR A 132 -34.33 16.31 2.16
N THR A 133 -35.14 15.57 1.38
CA THR A 133 -35.86 14.36 1.81
C THR A 133 -35.81 13.32 0.69
N LEU A 134 -35.39 12.10 1.03
CA LEU A 134 -35.32 10.99 0.10
C LEU A 134 -36.62 10.15 0.17
N PRO A 135 -37.12 9.63 -0.96
CA PRO A 135 -38.27 8.72 -0.96
C PRO A 135 -37.84 7.28 -0.66
N LEU A 136 -38.84 6.39 -0.57
CA LEU A 136 -38.69 5.04 -0.02
C LEU A 136 -38.22 5.17 1.44
N ASP A 137 -37.14 4.49 1.79
CA ASP A 137 -36.44 4.49 3.09
C ASP A 137 -34.98 4.98 2.97
N LEU A 138 -34.61 5.53 1.81
CA LEU A 138 -33.22 5.78 1.45
C LEU A 138 -32.57 6.81 2.38
N THR A 139 -31.36 6.50 2.82
CA THR A 139 -30.53 7.36 3.67
C THR A 139 -29.09 7.43 3.17
N TRP A 140 -28.34 8.42 3.63
CA TRP A 140 -26.90 8.50 3.41
C TRP A 140 -26.15 7.84 4.55
N VAL A 141 -25.36 6.82 4.24
CA VAL A 141 -24.36 6.26 5.15
C VAL A 141 -23.02 6.89 4.81
N GLU A 142 -22.30 7.37 5.84
CA GLU A 142 -20.98 7.99 5.71
C GLU A 142 -20.93 9.15 4.68
N GLY A 143 -22.06 9.86 4.52
CA GLY A 143 -22.21 11.02 3.63
C GLY A 143 -22.13 10.73 2.12
N SER A 144 -21.79 9.50 1.71
CA SER A 144 -21.38 9.19 0.34
C SER A 144 -22.18 8.06 -0.31
N ARG A 145 -22.61 7.05 0.47
CA ARG A 145 -23.36 5.87 0.02
C ARG A 145 -24.86 6.07 0.24
N LEU A 146 -25.64 5.88 -0.83
CA LEU A 146 -27.10 5.77 -0.75
C LEU A 146 -27.46 4.35 -0.30
N TYR A 147 -28.22 4.23 0.79
CA TYR A 147 -28.48 2.96 1.48
C TYR A 147 -29.98 2.80 1.77
N SER A 148 -30.50 1.58 1.57
CA SER A 148 -31.87 1.21 1.97
C SER A 148 -31.82 0.26 3.18
N PRO A 149 -32.03 0.75 4.43
CA PRO A 149 -32.19 -0.12 5.58
C PRO A 149 -33.27 -1.18 5.37
N HIS A 150 -34.40 -0.79 4.77
CA HIS A 150 -35.56 -1.67 4.58
C HIS A 150 -35.29 -2.82 3.62
N PHE A 151 -34.45 -2.63 2.59
CA PHE A 151 -34.01 -3.73 1.74
C PHE A 151 -33.31 -4.84 2.54
N TYR A 152 -32.40 -4.47 3.45
CA TYR A 152 -31.69 -5.44 4.28
C TYR A 152 -32.59 -6.04 5.37
N GLU A 153 -33.61 -5.32 5.86
CA GLU A 153 -34.68 -5.90 6.68
C GLU A 153 -35.47 -6.97 5.89
N LEU A 154 -35.87 -6.66 4.65
CA LEU A 154 -36.61 -7.58 3.77
C LEU A 154 -35.79 -8.82 3.39
N ALA A 155 -34.45 -8.71 3.27
CA ALA A 155 -33.57 -9.79 2.85
C ALA A 155 -32.97 -10.62 4.00
N LEU A 156 -32.64 -9.99 5.14
CA LEU A 156 -31.93 -10.64 6.25
C LEU A 156 -32.82 -10.83 7.50
N GLY A 157 -34.01 -10.22 7.52
CA GLY A 157 -34.96 -10.28 8.63
C GLY A 157 -35.60 -11.65 8.86
N THR A 158 -36.56 -11.70 9.77
CA THR A 158 -37.31 -12.93 10.11
C THR A 158 -38.76 -12.57 10.48
N PRO A 159 -39.75 -12.93 9.64
CA PRO A 159 -39.61 -13.54 8.31
C PRO A 159 -38.90 -12.61 7.31
N ARG A 160 -38.21 -13.18 6.32
CA ARG A 160 -37.67 -12.44 5.16
C ARG A 160 -38.57 -12.60 3.94
N THR A 161 -38.63 -11.59 3.10
CA THR A 161 -39.39 -11.58 1.84
C THR A 161 -38.47 -11.71 0.63
N LEU A 162 -37.21 -11.31 0.78
CA LEU A 162 -36.14 -11.46 -0.20
C LEU A 162 -35.10 -12.46 0.29
N GLY A 163 -34.35 -13.03 -0.66
CA GLY A 163 -33.02 -13.60 -0.43
C GLY A 163 -32.02 -12.87 -1.32
N LEU A 164 -30.75 -12.85 -0.94
CA LEU A 164 -29.67 -12.31 -1.75
C LEU A 164 -28.37 -13.10 -1.55
N GLY A 165 -27.43 -12.98 -2.48
CA GLY A 165 -26.11 -13.60 -2.39
C GLY A 165 -25.24 -13.28 -3.60
N SER A 166 -24.05 -13.86 -3.65
CA SER A 166 -23.15 -13.77 -4.81
C SER A 166 -22.63 -15.15 -5.19
N ILE A 167 -22.52 -15.43 -6.48
CA ILE A 167 -21.76 -16.57 -7.02
C ILE A 167 -20.29 -16.16 -7.12
N VAL A 168 -19.39 -17.09 -6.82
CA VAL A 168 -17.93 -16.92 -6.95
C VAL A 168 -17.39 -18.05 -7.82
N HIS A 169 -16.82 -17.69 -8.98
CA HIS A 169 -16.18 -18.59 -9.92
C HIS A 169 -14.66 -18.56 -9.73
N PHE A 170 -14.05 -19.74 -9.66
CA PHE A 170 -12.61 -19.94 -9.71
C PHE A 170 -12.24 -20.83 -10.90
N GLU A 171 -11.35 -20.34 -11.77
CA GLU A 171 -10.86 -21.11 -12.91
C GLU A 171 -10.11 -22.38 -12.50
N ALA A 172 -10.11 -23.37 -13.40
CA ALA A 172 -9.36 -24.60 -13.24
C ALA A 172 -7.85 -24.35 -13.23
N ARG A 173 -7.14 -25.04 -12.34
CA ARG A 173 -5.67 -25.08 -12.24
C ARG A 173 -5.18 -26.53 -12.20
N SER A 174 -3.88 -26.76 -12.32
CA SER A 174 -3.27 -28.09 -12.43
C SER A 174 -3.63 -29.08 -11.30
N GLN A 175 -3.96 -28.56 -10.11
CA GLN A 175 -4.33 -29.36 -8.93
C GLN A 175 -5.78 -29.14 -8.45
N ARG A 176 -6.55 -28.24 -9.08
CA ARG A 176 -7.91 -27.88 -8.65
C ARG A 176 -8.83 -27.74 -9.87
N PRO A 177 -9.98 -28.45 -9.94
CA PRO A 177 -10.95 -28.23 -11.01
C PRO A 177 -11.52 -26.80 -10.97
N GLU A 178 -12.26 -26.43 -12.01
CA GLU A 178 -13.11 -25.23 -12.01
C GLU A 178 -14.10 -25.34 -10.83
N LEU A 179 -14.15 -24.32 -9.97
CA LEU A 179 -15.04 -24.28 -8.81
C LEU A 179 -16.05 -23.14 -8.93
N TRP A 180 -17.28 -23.45 -8.53
CA TRP A 180 -18.39 -22.50 -8.47
C TRP A 180 -18.96 -22.55 -7.05
N LEU A 181 -18.84 -21.43 -6.35
CA LEU A 181 -19.36 -21.25 -4.99
C LEU A 181 -20.51 -20.25 -5.03
N PHE A 182 -21.34 -20.20 -3.98
CA PHE A 182 -22.10 -19.01 -3.63
C PHE A 182 -21.85 -18.62 -2.17
N GLU A 183 -21.77 -17.32 -1.95
CA GLU A 183 -21.62 -16.65 -0.66
C GLU A 183 -22.91 -15.90 -0.30
N LEU A 184 -23.22 -15.91 1.00
CA LEU A 184 -24.29 -15.09 1.59
C LEU A 184 -23.66 -13.91 2.34
N GLU A 185 -24.50 -12.97 2.78
CA GLU A 185 -24.03 -11.85 3.60
C GLU A 185 -23.47 -12.30 4.94
N TYR A 186 -22.40 -11.65 5.41
CA TYR A 186 -21.70 -12.07 6.63
C TYR A 186 -22.63 -12.09 7.85
N SER A 187 -23.53 -11.12 7.93
CA SER A 187 -24.53 -10.97 8.99
C SER A 187 -25.78 -11.86 8.83
N ASP A 188 -25.90 -12.62 7.73
CA ASP A 188 -27.07 -13.45 7.46
C ASP A 188 -27.22 -14.60 8.46
N ARG A 189 -28.34 -14.63 9.18
CA ARG A 189 -28.73 -15.66 10.15
C ARG A 189 -29.52 -16.79 9.47
N ILE A 190 -28.94 -17.38 8.44
CA ILE A 190 -29.61 -18.30 7.53
C ILE A 190 -30.09 -19.61 8.22
N THR A 191 -31.31 -20.05 7.92
CA THR A 191 -31.82 -21.36 8.38
C THR A 191 -31.55 -22.47 7.36
N HIS A 192 -31.64 -23.75 7.77
CA HIS A 192 -31.47 -24.86 6.83
C HIS A 192 -32.56 -24.89 5.73
N PRO A 193 -33.86 -24.69 6.03
CA PRO A 193 -34.88 -24.52 4.99
C PRO A 193 -34.60 -23.39 4.00
N ASP A 194 -34.00 -22.28 4.46
CA ASP A 194 -33.63 -21.18 3.57
C ASP A 194 -32.50 -21.59 2.63
N LEU A 195 -31.44 -22.22 3.15
CA LEU A 195 -30.35 -22.76 2.30
C LEU A 195 -30.85 -23.77 1.27
N VAL A 196 -31.81 -24.63 1.63
CA VAL A 196 -32.42 -25.58 0.67
C VAL A 196 -33.06 -24.84 -0.51
N ARG A 197 -33.75 -23.71 -0.28
CA ARG A 197 -34.30 -22.87 -1.35
C ARG A 197 -33.20 -22.30 -2.23
N TYR A 198 -32.19 -21.65 -1.62
CA TYR A 198 -31.04 -21.10 -2.36
C TYR A 198 -30.39 -22.14 -3.28
N PHE A 199 -30.11 -23.35 -2.77
CA PHE A 199 -29.57 -24.43 -3.59
C PHE A 199 -30.53 -24.84 -4.72
N GLN A 200 -31.81 -25.05 -4.45
CA GLN A 200 -32.80 -25.44 -5.47
C GLN A 200 -32.93 -24.40 -6.58
N ASP A 201 -32.99 -23.11 -6.23
CA ASP A 201 -33.13 -22.02 -7.19
C ASP A 201 -31.86 -21.87 -8.04
N LEU A 202 -30.67 -21.93 -7.42
CA LEU A 202 -29.38 -21.87 -8.12
C LEU A 202 -29.14 -23.10 -9.00
N GLU A 203 -29.48 -24.32 -8.53
CA GLU A 203 -29.41 -25.55 -9.33
C GLU A 203 -30.31 -25.50 -10.56
N SER A 204 -31.50 -24.91 -10.43
CA SER A 204 -32.46 -24.81 -11.53
C SER A 204 -32.16 -23.66 -12.50
N ALA A 205 -31.49 -22.60 -12.03
CA ALA A 205 -31.28 -21.39 -12.82
C ALA A 205 -29.90 -21.31 -13.49
N LEU A 206 -28.88 -21.98 -12.94
CA LEU A 206 -27.54 -21.96 -13.52
C LEU A 206 -27.38 -22.99 -14.67
N PRO A 207 -26.36 -22.82 -15.53
CA PRO A 207 -26.03 -23.81 -16.56
C PRO A 207 -25.88 -25.22 -15.97
N LYS A 208 -26.28 -26.24 -16.72
CA LYS A 208 -26.35 -27.64 -16.25
C LYS A 208 -24.99 -28.22 -15.83
N GLU A 209 -23.92 -27.64 -16.34
CA GLU A 209 -22.53 -27.94 -16.00
C GLU A 209 -22.05 -27.27 -14.70
N ILE A 210 -22.76 -26.24 -14.20
CA ILE A 210 -22.47 -25.46 -13.00
C ILE A 210 -23.44 -25.79 -11.85
N GLY A 211 -24.76 -25.63 -12.07
CA GLY A 211 -25.78 -25.68 -11.02
C GLY A 211 -25.67 -26.91 -10.09
N PRO A 212 -25.69 -28.15 -10.63
CA PRO A 212 -25.53 -29.38 -9.84
C PRO A 212 -24.19 -29.56 -9.11
N LYS A 213 -23.24 -28.63 -9.28
CA LYS A 213 -21.93 -28.63 -8.62
C LYS A 213 -21.73 -27.42 -7.70
N ILE A 214 -22.66 -26.46 -7.66
CA ILE A 214 -22.45 -25.23 -6.89
C ILE A 214 -22.37 -25.56 -5.39
N LEU A 215 -21.39 -24.95 -4.73
CA LEU A 215 -21.09 -25.14 -3.31
C LEU A 215 -21.48 -23.89 -2.52
N TRP A 216 -21.95 -24.02 -1.29
CA TRP A 216 -22.11 -22.89 -0.38
C TRP A 216 -20.80 -22.65 0.37
N VAL A 217 -20.25 -21.43 0.30
CA VAL A 217 -19.09 -21.04 1.10
C VAL A 217 -19.51 -20.32 2.39
N VAL A 218 -19.05 -20.85 3.52
CA VAL A 218 -19.28 -20.29 4.86
C VAL A 218 -18.42 -19.05 5.05
N ARG A 219 -19.03 -17.97 5.55
CA ARG A 219 -18.35 -16.68 5.77
C ARG A 219 -18.39 -16.13 7.19
N SER A 220 -19.19 -16.66 8.11
CA SER A 220 -19.31 -16.12 9.47
C SER A 220 -19.58 -17.18 10.53
N PRO A 221 -19.32 -16.91 11.84
CA PRO A 221 -19.55 -17.90 12.91
C PRO A 221 -20.98 -18.43 13.00
N GLY A 222 -21.98 -17.59 12.68
CA GLY A 222 -23.38 -18.01 12.64
C GLY A 222 -23.67 -18.98 11.49
N GLN A 223 -23.04 -18.75 10.33
CA GLN A 223 -23.09 -19.67 9.19
C GLN A 223 -22.30 -20.95 9.46
N GLN A 224 -21.17 -20.89 10.17
CA GLN A 224 -20.40 -22.07 10.57
C GLN A 224 -21.23 -23.00 11.46
N ALA A 225 -21.91 -22.47 12.48
CA ALA A 225 -22.80 -23.28 13.32
C ALA A 225 -23.94 -23.95 12.51
N ARG A 226 -24.44 -23.29 11.45
CA ARG A 226 -25.40 -23.87 10.50
C ARG A 226 -24.78 -24.98 9.65
N ALA A 227 -23.58 -24.77 9.13
CA ALA A 227 -22.81 -25.75 8.37
C ALA A 227 -22.52 -27.02 9.19
N ASP A 228 -22.06 -26.85 10.43
CA ASP A 228 -21.76 -27.94 11.36
C ASP A 228 -23.01 -28.76 11.69
N GLN A 229 -24.15 -28.09 11.90
CA GLN A 229 -25.45 -28.76 12.09
C GLN A 229 -25.85 -29.58 10.86
N MET A 230 -25.69 -29.02 9.65
CA MET A 230 -25.98 -29.70 8.39
C MET A 230 -25.09 -30.93 8.19
N LYS A 231 -23.77 -30.78 8.34
CA LYS A 231 -22.78 -31.87 8.23
C LYS A 231 -23.04 -32.97 9.26
N THR A 232 -23.25 -32.61 10.53
CA THR A 232 -23.50 -33.56 11.63
C THR A 232 -24.80 -34.35 11.43
N SER A 233 -25.89 -33.66 11.06
CA SER A 233 -27.22 -34.28 10.94
C SER A 233 -27.51 -34.81 9.53
N LYS A 234 -26.55 -34.68 8.60
CA LYS A 234 -26.66 -35.02 7.17
C LYS A 234 -27.92 -34.45 6.51
N LEU A 235 -28.21 -33.18 6.80
CA LEU A 235 -29.36 -32.46 6.21
C LEU A 235 -29.17 -32.23 4.71
N ALA A 236 -30.23 -31.98 3.95
CA ALA A 236 -30.12 -31.73 2.50
C ALA A 236 -29.03 -30.68 2.17
N TYR A 237 -28.20 -30.99 1.18
CA TYR A 237 -27.00 -30.24 0.74
C TYR A 237 -25.81 -30.18 1.72
N TRP A 238 -25.77 -31.00 2.78
CA TRP A 238 -24.64 -31.07 3.72
C TRP A 238 -23.27 -31.34 3.06
N ASP A 239 -23.28 -32.05 1.94
CA ASP A 239 -22.13 -32.45 1.12
C ASP A 239 -21.62 -31.34 0.19
N ARG A 240 -22.33 -30.20 0.12
CA ARG A 240 -21.96 -29.03 -0.69
C ARG A 240 -21.61 -27.80 0.14
N VAL A 241 -21.18 -27.98 1.39
CA VAL A 241 -20.83 -26.88 2.30
C VAL A 241 -19.33 -26.83 2.52
N VAL A 242 -18.70 -25.74 2.10
CA VAL A 242 -17.24 -25.53 2.14
C VAL A 242 -16.86 -24.25 2.90
N THR A 243 -15.62 -24.17 3.34
CA THR A 243 -14.95 -22.93 3.77
C THR A 243 -14.05 -22.40 2.64
N TYR A 244 -13.43 -21.23 2.82
CA TYR A 244 -12.36 -20.79 1.91
C TYR A 244 -11.09 -21.66 2.01
N GLN A 245 -10.87 -22.36 3.12
CA GLN A 245 -9.75 -23.30 3.28
C GLN A 245 -9.96 -24.57 2.46
N ASP A 246 -11.21 -25.07 2.37
CA ASP A 246 -11.58 -26.25 1.58
C ASP A 246 -11.31 -26.07 0.05
N VAL A 247 -11.03 -24.84 -0.42
CA VAL A 247 -10.77 -24.51 -1.84
C VAL A 247 -9.35 -24.00 -2.13
N VAL A 248 -8.50 -23.91 -1.09
CA VAL A 248 -7.06 -23.59 -1.18
C VAL A 248 -6.30 -24.77 -1.79
N ILE A 249 -5.21 -24.49 -2.52
CA ILE A 249 -4.34 -25.51 -3.11
C ILE A 249 -3.07 -25.65 -2.24
N PRO A 250 -2.86 -26.78 -1.54
CA PRO A 250 -1.66 -26.98 -0.72
C PRO A 250 -0.37 -26.83 -1.53
N GLY A 251 0.54 -25.95 -1.09
CA GLY A 251 1.79 -25.63 -1.77
C GLY A 251 1.72 -24.55 -2.85
N GLU A 252 0.54 -24.00 -3.16
CA GLU A 252 0.41 -22.82 -4.02
C GLU A 252 0.96 -21.58 -3.31
N VAL A 253 1.73 -20.76 -4.02
CA VAL A 253 2.40 -19.56 -3.47
C VAL A 253 2.06 -18.34 -4.31
N GLU A 254 1.83 -17.21 -3.64
CA GLU A 254 1.79 -15.89 -4.27
C GLU A 254 2.52 -14.89 -3.36
N VAL A 255 3.52 -14.18 -3.89
CA VAL A 255 4.36 -13.24 -3.12
C VAL A 255 3.87 -11.81 -3.35
N TYR A 256 3.35 -11.20 -2.29
CA TYR A 256 2.82 -9.83 -2.27
C TYR A 256 3.88 -8.78 -1.93
N SER A 257 4.85 -9.14 -1.08
CA SER A 257 6.02 -8.31 -0.76
C SER A 257 7.29 -9.17 -0.79
N PRO A 258 8.28 -8.85 -1.63
CA PRO A 258 9.57 -9.55 -1.64
C PRO A 258 10.33 -9.32 -0.33
N GLY A 259 11.20 -10.26 0.05
CA GLY A 259 12.10 -10.04 1.17
C GLY A 259 12.86 -11.27 1.63
N LEU A 260 13.88 -11.04 2.45
CA LEU A 260 14.63 -12.08 3.15
C LEU A 260 14.78 -11.67 4.61
N THR A 261 14.25 -12.50 5.51
CA THR A 261 14.16 -12.20 6.95
C THR A 261 14.37 -13.47 7.77
N ALA A 262 14.47 -13.32 9.09
CA ALA A 262 14.45 -14.43 10.02
C ALA A 262 13.63 -14.08 11.27
N GLY A 263 13.11 -15.08 11.96
CA GLY A 263 12.32 -14.88 13.17
C GLY A 263 11.82 -16.20 13.73
N ARG A 264 11.02 -16.14 14.80
CA ARG A 264 10.37 -17.31 15.39
C ARG A 264 9.00 -17.50 14.75
N PRO A 265 8.69 -18.64 14.11
CA PRO A 265 7.35 -18.95 13.65
C PRO A 265 6.34 -18.85 14.79
N ARG A 266 5.19 -18.25 14.49
CA ARG A 266 4.01 -18.20 15.33
C ARG A 266 2.78 -18.38 14.44
N ILE A 267 2.05 -19.45 14.67
CA ILE A 267 0.75 -19.69 14.07
C ILE A 267 -0.28 -18.84 14.83
N ILE A 268 -1.24 -18.27 14.11
CA ILE A 268 -2.39 -17.60 14.71
C ILE A 268 -3.63 -18.08 13.97
N HIS A 269 -4.52 -18.71 14.72
CA HIS A 269 -5.76 -19.28 14.21
C HIS A 269 -6.87 -18.24 14.05
N SER A 270 -7.91 -18.58 13.29
CA SER A 270 -9.09 -17.72 13.12
C SER A 270 -9.71 -17.37 14.48
N GLY A 271 -9.97 -16.07 14.70
CA GLY A 271 -10.49 -15.54 15.96
C GLY A 271 -9.46 -15.37 17.09
N GLU A 272 -8.20 -15.78 16.92
CA GLU A 272 -7.15 -15.49 17.89
C GLU A 272 -6.66 -14.02 17.80
N PRO A 273 -6.30 -13.39 18.92
CA PRO A 273 -5.97 -11.97 18.93
C PRO A 273 -4.55 -11.74 18.35
N LEU A 274 -4.46 -10.95 17.27
CA LEU A 274 -3.24 -10.50 16.55
C LEU A 274 -2.34 -9.56 17.37
N THR A 275 -2.11 -9.90 18.64
CA THR A 275 -1.99 -8.95 19.74
C THR A 275 -0.85 -9.38 20.64
N GLY A 276 0.10 -8.47 20.92
CA GLY A 276 1.36 -8.87 21.54
C GLY A 276 2.20 -9.73 20.61
N THR A 277 2.23 -9.38 19.31
CA THR A 277 3.20 -9.88 18.34
C THR A 277 4.46 -9.02 18.40
N SER A 278 5.58 -9.50 17.88
CA SER A 278 6.85 -8.76 17.93
C SER A 278 7.64 -8.78 16.62
N SER A 279 8.55 -7.82 16.44
CA SER A 279 9.45 -7.73 15.28
C SER A 279 10.51 -8.84 15.19
N ASP A 280 10.44 -9.82 16.09
CA ASP A 280 11.20 -11.08 16.11
C ASP A 280 10.35 -12.30 15.67
N GLU A 281 9.06 -12.12 15.35
CA GLU A 281 8.10 -13.20 15.02
C GLU A 281 7.73 -13.25 13.53
N LEU A 282 7.67 -14.45 12.97
CA LEU A 282 7.16 -14.75 11.62
C LEU A 282 5.73 -15.25 11.79
N LEU A 283 4.76 -14.50 11.27
CA LEU A 283 3.35 -14.81 11.51
C LEU A 283 2.79 -15.68 10.38
N PHE A 284 2.18 -16.79 10.78
CA PHE A 284 1.48 -17.73 9.91
C PHE A 284 -0.01 -17.65 10.26
N LEU A 285 -0.79 -16.95 9.44
CA LEU A 285 -2.19 -16.65 9.75
C LEU A 285 -3.14 -17.53 8.95
N GLU A 286 -4.19 -18.00 9.62
CA GLU A 286 -5.30 -18.74 9.00
C GLU A 286 -6.13 -17.87 8.06
N GLU A 287 -6.24 -16.57 8.35
CA GLU A 287 -7.03 -15.58 7.61
C GLU A 287 -6.21 -14.31 7.28
N VAL A 288 -6.74 -13.48 6.40
CA VAL A 288 -6.19 -12.15 6.10
C VAL A 288 -6.52 -11.20 7.26
N PRO A 289 -5.55 -10.52 7.87
CA PRO A 289 -5.83 -9.62 8.99
C PRO A 289 -6.32 -8.26 8.47
N ASP A 290 -7.21 -7.59 9.23
CA ASP A 290 -7.71 -6.24 8.87
C ASP A 290 -6.61 -5.15 8.92
N TRP A 291 -5.58 -5.38 9.73
CA TRP A 291 -4.44 -4.48 9.94
C TRP A 291 -3.14 -5.28 10.03
N LEU A 292 -1.98 -4.66 9.75
CA LEU A 292 -0.70 -5.38 9.75
C LEU A 292 -0.08 -5.42 11.17
N PRO A 293 -0.05 -6.59 11.86
CA PRO A 293 0.64 -6.75 13.15
C PRO A 293 2.14 -6.46 13.06
N VAL A 294 2.75 -6.15 14.21
CA VAL A 294 4.21 -5.99 14.34
C VAL A 294 4.84 -7.38 14.19
N CYS A 295 5.58 -7.60 13.10
CA CYS A 295 6.17 -8.90 12.75
C CYS A 295 7.44 -8.73 11.91
N ALA A 296 8.24 -9.79 11.80
CA ALA A 296 9.42 -9.89 10.93
C ALA A 296 9.07 -10.28 9.48
N GLY A 297 7.88 -10.84 9.27
CA GLY A 297 7.35 -11.34 8.00
C GLY A 297 5.98 -11.99 8.21
N LEU A 298 5.18 -12.07 7.14
CA LEU A 298 3.80 -12.55 7.16
C LEU A 298 3.54 -13.61 6.08
N VAL A 299 2.87 -14.70 6.42
CA VAL A 299 2.37 -15.70 5.47
C VAL A 299 0.92 -16.04 5.80
N THR A 300 0.01 -15.99 4.82
CA THR A 300 -1.41 -16.34 5.01
C THR A 300 -1.79 -17.65 4.35
N ALA A 301 -2.66 -18.43 4.99
CA ALA A 301 -3.20 -19.70 4.48
C ALA A 301 -4.25 -19.53 3.36
N VAL A 302 -4.78 -18.32 3.22
CA VAL A 302 -5.73 -17.91 2.17
C VAL A 302 -5.13 -16.83 1.28
N PRO A 303 -5.49 -16.79 -0.03
CA PRO A 303 -4.97 -15.79 -0.96
C PRO A 303 -5.53 -14.39 -0.70
N GLN A 304 -4.74 -13.38 -1.01
CA GLN A 304 -5.08 -11.96 -0.95
C GLN A 304 -5.06 -11.36 -2.35
N THR A 305 -5.59 -10.15 -2.52
CA THR A 305 -5.24 -9.37 -3.71
C THR A 305 -3.85 -8.75 -3.51
N PRO A 306 -2.98 -8.69 -4.55
CA PRO A 306 -1.64 -8.09 -4.42
C PRO A 306 -1.58 -6.61 -4.01
N LEU A 307 -2.73 -5.94 -3.95
CA LEU A 307 -2.90 -4.55 -3.54
C LEU A 307 -3.82 -4.41 -2.32
N ALA A 308 -4.04 -5.49 -1.57
CA ALA A 308 -4.63 -5.41 -0.24
C ALA A 308 -3.80 -4.51 0.67
N HIS A 309 -4.45 -3.81 1.61
CA HIS A 309 -3.83 -2.91 2.58
C HIS A 309 -2.57 -3.52 3.23
N ILE A 310 -2.67 -4.79 3.61
CA ILE A 310 -1.61 -5.60 4.23
C ILE A 310 -0.37 -5.76 3.35
N ALA A 311 -0.54 -6.00 2.04
CA ALA A 311 0.57 -6.13 1.09
C ALA A 311 1.35 -4.81 0.96
N LEU A 312 0.64 -3.69 0.82
CA LEU A 312 1.25 -2.36 0.71
C LEU A 312 1.98 -1.97 2.00
N LEU A 313 1.37 -2.22 3.17
CA LEU A 313 2.02 -1.99 4.47
C LEU A 313 3.26 -2.87 4.67
N ALA A 314 3.21 -4.15 4.28
CA ALA A 314 4.36 -5.05 4.41
C ALA A 314 5.54 -4.58 3.56
N ARG A 315 5.26 -4.14 2.33
CA ARG A 315 6.24 -3.55 1.40
C ARG A 315 6.84 -2.26 1.96
N ASN A 316 6.02 -1.40 2.58
CA ASN A 316 6.46 -0.18 3.26
C ASN A 316 7.33 -0.46 4.52
N ARG A 317 7.04 -1.54 5.26
CA ARG A 317 7.86 -2.01 6.40
C ARG A 317 9.11 -2.79 5.96
N GLY A 318 9.25 -3.13 4.68
CA GLY A 318 10.36 -3.93 4.17
C GLY A 318 10.34 -5.38 4.64
N ILE A 319 9.16 -5.92 4.99
CA ILE A 319 9.00 -7.31 5.42
C ILE A 319 8.39 -8.16 4.28
N PRO A 320 8.76 -9.45 4.16
CA PRO A 320 8.13 -10.32 3.19
C PRO A 320 6.67 -10.60 3.57
N SER A 321 5.82 -10.68 2.55
CA SER A 321 4.40 -11.04 2.67
C SER A 321 4.02 -11.96 1.52
N ALA A 322 3.40 -13.09 1.82
CA ALA A 322 2.99 -14.08 0.84
C ALA A 322 1.73 -14.86 1.26
N TYR A 323 1.02 -15.41 0.30
CA TYR A 323 0.11 -16.54 0.49
C TYR A 323 0.91 -17.84 0.31
N LEU A 324 0.64 -18.82 1.16
CA LEU A 324 1.02 -20.22 0.96
C LEU A 324 -0.16 -21.11 1.32
N GLY A 325 -0.73 -21.78 0.32
CA GLY A 325 -1.82 -22.71 0.54
C GLY A 325 -1.38 -23.90 1.40
N GLY A 326 -2.21 -24.28 2.38
CA GLY A 326 -1.90 -25.38 3.28
C GLY A 326 -0.73 -25.12 4.24
N VAL A 327 -0.44 -23.85 4.59
CA VAL A 327 0.73 -23.48 5.40
C VAL A 327 0.62 -23.91 6.87
N LEU A 328 -0.59 -24.01 7.43
CA LEU A 328 -0.78 -24.38 8.85
C LEU A 328 -0.69 -25.90 9.06
N GLU A 329 -0.94 -26.67 8.01
CA GLU A 329 -0.86 -28.13 7.98
C GLU A 329 0.58 -28.64 7.80
N ARG A 330 1.54 -27.74 7.56
CA ARG A 330 2.96 -28.07 7.35
C ARG A 330 3.62 -28.56 8.64
N PRO A 331 4.05 -29.83 8.74
CA PRO A 331 4.64 -30.38 9.96
C PRO A 331 5.94 -29.67 10.36
N ASP A 332 6.68 -29.10 9.41
CA ASP A 332 7.91 -28.36 9.68
C ASP A 332 7.63 -27.00 10.34
N ILE A 333 6.52 -26.33 10.01
CA ILE A 333 6.14 -25.04 10.64
C ILE A 333 5.64 -25.28 12.07
N ASP A 334 4.74 -26.26 12.26
CA ASP A 334 4.27 -26.70 13.58
C ASP A 334 5.42 -27.14 14.50
N GLN A 335 6.39 -27.89 13.97
CA GLN A 335 7.58 -28.29 14.72
C GLN A 335 8.45 -27.09 15.12
N LEU A 336 8.64 -26.11 14.23
CA LEU A 336 9.43 -24.92 14.51
C LEU A 336 8.79 -24.06 15.61
N GLU A 337 7.47 -23.83 15.55
CA GLU A 337 6.76 -23.08 16.58
C GLU A 337 6.84 -23.77 17.95
N ARG A 338 6.51 -25.07 18.02
CA ARG A 338 6.54 -25.85 19.28
C ARG A 338 7.92 -25.94 19.90
N ALA A 339 8.98 -25.97 19.09
CA ALA A 339 10.36 -25.93 19.55
C ALA A 339 10.84 -24.49 19.89
N HIS A 340 10.02 -23.47 19.62
CA HIS A 340 10.39 -22.05 19.57
C HIS A 340 11.67 -21.82 18.75
N ALA A 341 11.88 -22.62 17.71
CA ALA A 341 13.08 -22.59 16.88
C ALA A 341 12.96 -21.49 15.82
N PRO A 342 14.01 -20.67 15.62
CA PRO A 342 13.98 -19.64 14.59
C PRO A 342 14.03 -20.24 13.19
N ALA A 343 13.52 -19.50 12.22
CA ALA A 343 13.50 -19.85 10.80
C ALA A 343 13.89 -18.64 9.93
N ILE A 344 14.37 -18.93 8.72
CA ILE A 344 14.60 -17.98 7.64
C ILE A 344 13.39 -18.03 6.71
N VAL A 345 12.90 -16.86 6.28
CA VAL A 345 11.86 -16.74 5.24
C VAL A 345 12.42 -15.91 4.09
N GLN A 346 12.41 -16.49 2.88
CA GLN A 346 12.76 -15.83 1.63
C GLN A 346 11.54 -15.84 0.71
N ALA A 347 11.06 -14.66 0.33
CA ALA A 347 9.96 -14.48 -0.62
C ALA A 347 10.47 -13.75 -1.87
N VAL A 348 10.33 -14.37 -3.04
CA VAL A 348 10.76 -13.85 -4.35
C VAL A 348 9.57 -13.92 -5.32
N PRO A 349 9.11 -12.78 -5.87
CA PRO A 349 7.98 -12.75 -6.79
C PRO A 349 8.22 -13.53 -8.11
N PRO A 350 7.15 -14.06 -8.72
CA PRO A 350 5.75 -13.99 -8.27
C PRO A 350 5.37 -15.08 -7.24
N ASP A 351 6.10 -16.20 -7.19
CA ASP A 351 5.61 -17.48 -6.67
C ASP A 351 6.64 -18.31 -5.87
N GLN A 352 7.78 -17.72 -5.49
CA GLN A 352 8.83 -18.45 -4.76
C GLN A 352 8.85 -18.07 -3.27
N LEU A 353 8.52 -19.03 -2.41
CA LEU A 353 8.62 -18.89 -0.95
C LEU A 353 9.43 -20.04 -0.35
N ARG A 354 10.61 -19.74 0.20
CA ARG A 354 11.44 -20.70 0.96
C ARG A 354 11.36 -20.38 2.44
N ILE A 355 11.06 -21.41 3.23
CA ILE A 355 11.08 -21.36 4.69
C ILE A 355 12.08 -22.43 5.14
N GLN A 356 13.07 -22.06 5.96
CA GLN A 356 14.15 -22.96 6.38
C GLN A 356 14.46 -22.81 7.87
N ALA A 357 14.62 -23.93 8.57
CA ALA A 357 15.02 -23.94 9.98
C ALA A 357 16.39 -23.27 10.20
N MET A 358 16.54 -22.57 11.32
CA MET A 358 17.76 -21.86 11.72
C MET A 358 18.15 -22.28 13.14
N THR A 359 19.44 -22.42 13.43
CA THR A 359 19.88 -22.63 14.82
C THR A 359 19.81 -21.33 15.62
N TRP A 360 19.60 -21.44 16.93
CA TRP A 360 19.67 -20.30 17.85
C TRP A 360 21.00 -19.55 17.79
N SER A 361 22.13 -20.23 17.54
CA SER A 361 23.42 -19.58 17.35
C SER A 361 23.40 -18.70 16.09
N GLN A 362 22.93 -19.24 14.96
CA GLN A 362 22.85 -18.49 13.71
C GLN A 362 21.88 -17.30 13.84
N TYR A 363 20.72 -17.50 14.46
CA TYR A 363 19.71 -16.44 14.67
C TYR A 363 20.23 -15.32 15.56
N ASN A 364 20.95 -15.65 16.64
CA ASN A 364 21.57 -14.63 17.49
C ASN A 364 22.68 -13.85 16.76
N THR A 365 23.49 -14.50 15.92
CA THR A 365 24.43 -13.80 15.03
C THR A 365 23.69 -12.85 14.08
N TRP A 366 22.62 -13.29 13.43
CA TRP A 366 21.82 -12.42 12.56
C TRP A 366 21.21 -11.23 13.31
N LYS A 367 20.67 -11.45 14.52
CA LYS A 367 20.16 -10.36 15.37
C LYS A 367 21.25 -9.36 15.76
N GLN A 368 22.47 -9.83 16.07
CA GLN A 368 23.61 -8.94 16.32
C GLN A 368 24.01 -8.13 15.09
N LEU A 369 24.02 -8.74 13.90
CA LEU A 369 24.27 -8.03 12.63
C LEU A 369 23.17 -6.99 12.34
N ARG A 370 21.91 -7.25 12.73
CA ARG A 370 20.78 -6.32 12.62
C ARG A 370 20.73 -5.22 13.67
N GLN A 371 21.52 -5.25 14.74
CA GLN A 371 21.40 -4.26 15.81
C GLN A 371 21.75 -2.85 15.28
N ALA A 372 20.71 -2.07 15.05
CA ALA A 372 20.82 -0.76 14.45
C ALA A 372 21.61 0.19 15.35
N THR A 373 22.64 0.83 14.77
CA THR A 373 23.19 2.08 15.29
C THR A 373 22.04 3.02 15.62
N PRO A 374 22.00 3.66 16.82
CA PRO A 374 20.92 4.58 17.17
C PRO A 374 20.70 5.62 16.08
N ILE A 375 19.45 5.82 15.68
CA ILE A 375 19.13 6.78 14.61
C ILE A 375 19.47 8.18 15.12
N ALA A 376 20.40 8.83 14.42
CA ALA A 376 20.85 10.17 14.75
C ALA A 376 19.73 11.17 14.43
N VAL A 377 19.05 11.68 15.46
CA VAL A 377 18.08 12.77 15.32
C VAL A 377 18.84 14.09 15.45
N PRO A 378 18.91 14.93 14.40
CA PRO A 378 19.67 16.18 14.47
C PRO A 378 19.14 17.12 15.54
N SER A 379 20.02 17.63 16.40
CA SER A 379 19.70 18.68 17.37
C SER A 379 19.48 20.03 16.68
N ILE A 380 18.50 20.80 17.13
CA ILE A 380 18.09 22.08 16.53
C ILE A 380 18.10 23.15 17.61
N ASP A 381 18.60 24.34 17.31
CA ASP A 381 18.33 25.50 18.15
C ASP A 381 16.88 25.95 17.98
N LEU A 382 16.06 25.72 19.02
CA LEU A 382 14.66 26.13 19.06
C LEU A 382 14.49 27.56 19.59
N ALA A 383 15.51 28.17 20.20
CA ALA A 383 15.39 29.52 20.74
C ALA A 383 15.18 30.54 19.60
N SER A 384 16.02 30.47 18.56
CA SER A 384 15.93 31.32 17.36
C SER A 384 14.89 30.87 16.32
N ALA A 385 14.42 29.62 16.38
CA ALA A 385 13.49 29.09 15.39
C ALA A 385 12.12 29.80 15.37
N PRO A 386 11.50 30.00 14.19
CA PRO A 386 10.15 30.51 14.07
C PRO A 386 9.12 29.44 14.47
N LEU A 387 7.91 29.87 14.86
CA LEU A 387 6.79 28.96 15.14
C LEU A 387 6.13 28.43 13.85
N VAL A 388 6.19 29.21 12.78
CA VAL A 388 5.57 28.91 11.47
C VAL A 388 6.59 29.18 10.36
N VAL A 389 6.62 28.33 9.34
CA VAL A 389 7.42 28.47 8.13
C VAL A 389 6.49 28.43 6.91
N ASP A 390 6.64 29.42 6.04
CA ASP A 390 6.05 29.41 4.70
C ASP A 390 6.85 28.48 3.79
N LEU A 391 6.19 27.46 3.24
CA LEU A 391 6.85 26.42 2.45
C LEU A 391 7.10 26.85 1.00
N ALA A 392 6.31 27.78 0.47
CA ALA A 392 6.44 28.25 -0.91
C ALA A 392 7.63 29.22 -1.11
N SER A 393 8.09 29.85 -0.03
CA SER A 393 9.21 30.82 -0.06
C SER A 393 10.57 30.24 0.34
N LEU A 394 10.65 28.94 0.64
CA LEU A 394 11.92 28.30 1.02
C LEU A 394 12.89 28.18 -0.18
N PRO A 395 14.14 28.69 -0.08
CA PRO A 395 15.15 28.51 -1.11
C PRO A 395 15.49 27.04 -1.34
N ALA A 396 15.74 26.68 -2.60
CA ALA A 396 16.03 25.30 -3.03
C ALA A 396 17.12 24.60 -2.22
N SER A 397 18.21 25.31 -1.91
CA SER A 397 19.36 24.84 -1.14
C SER A 397 19.10 24.68 0.36
N GLU A 398 18.00 25.23 0.88
CA GLU A 398 17.66 25.18 2.32
C GLU A 398 16.63 24.09 2.65
N VAL A 399 15.81 23.62 1.71
CA VAL A 399 14.64 22.75 1.96
C VAL A 399 14.99 21.48 2.76
N GLU A 400 16.05 20.77 2.39
CA GLU A 400 16.51 19.59 3.14
C GLU A 400 17.12 19.96 4.51
N GLY A 401 17.83 21.08 4.58
CA GLY A 401 18.35 21.62 5.84
C GLY A 401 17.27 22.03 6.84
N LYS A 402 16.05 22.33 6.38
CA LYS A 402 14.88 22.57 7.25
C LYS A 402 14.21 21.28 7.75
N ARG A 403 14.48 20.10 7.18
CA ARG A 403 13.80 18.83 7.55
C ARG A 403 13.73 18.58 9.07
N PRO A 404 14.78 18.83 9.89
CA PRO A 404 14.66 18.69 11.34
C PRO A 404 13.59 19.63 11.98
N LEU A 405 13.38 20.82 11.40
CA LEU A 405 12.48 21.86 11.92
C LEU A 405 11.01 21.67 11.47
N ILE A 406 10.79 21.20 10.24
CA ILE A 406 9.44 21.08 9.61
C ILE A 406 9.00 19.64 9.30
N GLY A 407 9.85 18.65 9.54
CA GLY A 407 9.61 17.22 9.32
C GLY A 407 9.57 16.80 7.84
N GLY A 408 9.50 15.49 7.60
CA GLY A 408 9.54 14.89 6.26
C GLY A 408 8.46 15.42 5.32
N LYS A 409 7.19 15.47 5.78
CA LYS A 409 6.06 15.95 4.96
C LYS A 409 6.17 17.44 4.63
N GLY A 410 6.68 18.26 5.56
CA GLY A 410 6.90 19.70 5.35
C GLY A 410 7.96 19.96 4.27
N THR A 411 9.09 19.27 4.35
CA THR A 411 10.16 19.31 3.32
C THR A 411 9.67 18.78 1.97
N GLY A 412 8.92 17.67 1.95
CA GLY A 412 8.31 17.14 0.73
C GLY A 412 7.37 18.14 0.06
N MET A 413 6.47 18.77 0.83
CA MET A 413 5.58 19.81 0.34
C MET A 413 6.34 21.03 -0.21
N ALA A 414 7.43 21.47 0.42
CA ALA A 414 8.26 22.56 -0.11
C ALA A 414 8.90 22.20 -1.47
N ASN A 415 9.40 20.98 -1.65
CA ASN A 415 9.90 20.51 -2.94
C ASN A 415 8.79 20.43 -4.01
N LEU A 416 7.58 20.03 -3.63
CA LEU A 416 6.42 19.99 -4.52
C LEU A 416 6.05 21.37 -5.08
N LEU A 417 5.88 22.36 -4.19
CA LEU A 417 5.46 23.72 -4.57
C LEU A 417 6.46 24.44 -5.46
N ARG A 418 7.75 24.08 -5.37
CA ARG A 418 8.80 24.61 -6.25
C ARG A 418 8.65 24.15 -7.70
N ALA A 419 8.16 22.93 -7.93
CA ALA A 419 7.86 22.41 -9.26
C ALA A 419 6.44 22.81 -9.74
N LEU A 420 5.49 22.97 -8.82
CA LEU A 420 4.10 23.32 -9.07
C LEU A 420 3.70 24.62 -8.35
N PRO A 421 4.22 25.80 -8.77
CA PRO A 421 4.06 27.06 -8.03
C PRO A 421 2.68 27.72 -8.17
N ASP A 422 1.89 27.36 -9.18
CA ASP A 422 0.54 27.89 -9.35
C ASP A 422 -0.51 26.97 -8.68
N PRO A 423 -1.18 27.40 -7.59
CA PRO A 423 -2.21 26.62 -6.90
C PRO A 423 -3.53 26.50 -7.68
N ARG A 424 -3.65 27.14 -8.85
CA ARG A 424 -4.82 27.12 -9.76
C ARG A 424 -4.57 26.37 -11.07
N ALA A 425 -3.34 25.95 -11.36
CA ALA A 425 -3.03 25.13 -12.52
C ALA A 425 -3.81 23.81 -12.49
N SER A 426 -4.05 23.20 -13.66
CA SER A 426 -4.76 21.91 -13.76
C SER A 426 -4.03 20.74 -13.08
N LEU A 427 -2.75 20.91 -12.76
CA LEU A 427 -2.01 20.13 -11.78
C LEU A 427 -1.30 21.09 -10.81
N SER A 428 -1.57 20.97 -9.52
CA SER A 428 -1.05 21.89 -8.51
C SER A 428 -0.66 21.20 -7.19
N GLY A 429 0.03 21.92 -6.31
CA GLY A 429 -0.01 21.63 -4.87
C GLY A 429 -1.29 22.17 -4.21
N PRO A 430 -1.50 21.95 -2.89
CA PRO A 430 -2.57 22.61 -2.14
C PRO A 430 -2.38 24.13 -2.12
N HIS A 431 -3.44 24.89 -1.86
CA HIS A 431 -3.35 26.34 -1.77
C HIS A 431 -2.61 26.79 -0.50
N ALA A 432 -1.49 27.52 -0.69
CA ALA A 432 -0.72 28.24 0.33
C ALA A 432 -0.38 27.46 1.63
N PRO A 433 0.04 26.18 1.58
CA PRO A 433 0.35 25.39 2.76
C PRO A 433 1.53 25.97 3.55
N ILE A 434 1.53 25.74 4.86
CA ILE A 434 2.57 26.19 5.80
C ILE A 434 2.95 25.05 6.74
N SER A 435 4.10 25.16 7.41
CA SER A 435 4.45 24.24 8.50
C SER A 435 4.53 24.98 9.82
N ILE A 436 3.80 24.49 10.82
CA ILE A 436 4.05 24.80 12.24
C ILE A 436 5.24 23.95 12.67
N THR A 437 6.26 24.55 13.27
CA THR A 437 7.55 23.89 13.49
C THR A 437 7.56 23.02 14.75
N VAL A 438 8.57 22.14 14.87
CA VAL A 438 8.82 21.35 16.09
C VAL A 438 8.99 22.18 17.37
N LYS A 439 9.24 23.50 17.27
CA LYS A 439 9.36 24.42 18.41
C LYS A 439 8.10 24.40 19.27
N ALA A 440 6.93 24.56 18.65
CA ALA A 440 5.65 24.60 19.35
C ALA A 440 5.37 23.29 20.10
N TYR A 441 5.71 22.15 19.50
CA TYR A 441 5.63 20.84 20.15
C TYR A 441 6.61 20.71 21.33
N ALA A 442 7.86 21.14 21.15
CA ALA A 442 8.89 21.02 22.20
C ALA A 442 8.59 21.90 23.41
N GLU A 443 8.08 23.12 23.19
CA GLU A 443 7.56 24.01 24.24
C GLU A 443 6.37 23.36 24.96
N HIS A 444 5.42 22.76 24.23
CA HIS A 444 4.26 22.08 24.79
C HIS A 444 4.62 20.81 25.57
N LEU A 445 5.61 20.04 25.13
CA LEU A 445 6.07 18.82 25.83
C LEU A 445 6.87 19.14 27.10
N LEU A 446 7.47 20.33 27.20
CA LEU A 446 8.45 20.67 28.24
C LEU A 446 7.99 20.39 29.69
N PRO A 447 6.74 20.68 30.11
CA PRO A 447 6.29 20.39 31.48
C PRO A 447 6.19 18.88 31.80
N LEU A 448 5.96 18.03 30.79
CA LEU A 448 5.86 16.57 30.97
C LEU A 448 7.20 15.86 30.75
N ARG A 449 8.16 16.51 30.08
CA ARG A 449 9.46 15.93 29.70
C ARG A 449 10.21 15.23 30.86
N PRO A 450 10.31 15.79 32.08
CA PRO A 450 11.00 15.10 33.18
C PRO A 450 10.29 13.82 33.63
N GLN A 451 8.95 13.81 33.65
CA GLN A 451 8.16 12.63 34.03
C GLN A 451 8.31 11.52 33.00
N ILE A 452 8.21 11.87 31.71
CA ILE A 452 8.41 10.94 30.60
C ILE A 452 9.86 10.39 30.60
N GLN A 453 10.86 11.22 30.86
CA GLN A 453 12.26 10.78 30.94
C GLN A 453 12.49 9.74 32.05
N ALA A 454 11.85 9.92 33.21
CA ALA A 454 11.92 8.94 34.30
C ALA A 454 11.21 7.62 33.92
N VAL A 455 10.03 7.69 33.29
CA VAL A 455 9.31 6.49 32.80
C VAL A 455 10.12 5.72 31.75
N LEU A 456 10.81 6.40 30.84
CA LEU A 456 11.68 5.74 29.85
C LEU A 456 12.87 4.99 30.47
N GLN A 457 13.18 5.25 31.74
CA GLN A 457 14.22 4.57 32.52
C GLN A 457 13.63 3.56 33.53
N ASP A 458 12.31 3.44 33.64
CA ASP A 458 11.67 2.48 34.52
C ASP A 458 11.85 1.05 34.01
N ALA A 459 12.15 0.12 34.92
CA ALA A 459 12.41 -1.27 34.59
C ALA A 459 11.17 -2.03 34.10
N ALA A 460 9.98 -1.75 34.66
CA ALA A 460 8.74 -2.41 34.24
C ALA A 460 8.29 -1.88 32.87
N PHE A 461 8.37 -0.55 32.65
CA PHE A 461 8.12 0.04 31.33
C PHE A 461 9.09 -0.54 30.28
N SER A 462 10.39 -0.56 30.58
CA SER A 462 11.41 -1.09 29.66
C SER A 462 11.20 -2.58 29.33
N ALA A 463 10.86 -3.42 30.31
CA ALA A 463 10.74 -4.86 30.15
C ALA A 463 9.39 -5.36 29.60
N ASN A 464 8.28 -4.63 29.82
CA ASN A 464 6.93 -5.18 29.64
C ASN A 464 6.02 -4.31 28.75
N GLU A 465 5.53 -4.88 27.65
CA GLU A 465 4.61 -4.24 26.69
C GLU A 465 3.32 -3.71 27.35
N LYS A 466 2.70 -4.49 28.25
CA LYS A 466 1.47 -4.10 28.94
C LYS A 466 1.71 -2.89 29.86
N ALA A 467 2.89 -2.78 30.48
CA ALA A 467 3.27 -1.57 31.21
C ALA A 467 3.43 -0.36 30.28
N ARG A 468 4.02 -0.53 29.09
CA ARG A 468 4.16 0.56 28.11
C ARG A 468 2.81 1.04 27.60
N PHE A 469 1.96 0.12 27.14
CA PHE A 469 0.61 0.43 26.67
C PHE A 469 -0.19 1.20 27.73
N LEU A 470 -0.22 0.71 28.98
CA LEU A 470 -0.91 1.36 30.09
C LEU A 470 -0.44 2.81 30.33
N VAL A 471 0.85 3.07 30.21
CA VAL A 471 1.44 4.38 30.52
C VAL A 471 1.34 5.35 29.33
N LEU A 472 1.29 4.85 28.11
CA LEU A 472 1.12 5.67 26.90
C LEU A 472 -0.36 6.02 26.66
N GLU A 473 -1.24 5.02 26.70
CA GLU A 473 -2.67 5.11 26.36
C GLU A 473 -3.57 5.38 27.56
N GLY A 474 -3.26 4.79 28.72
CA GLY A 474 -4.04 4.94 29.95
C GLY A 474 -4.91 3.73 30.31
N ILE A 475 -5.67 3.89 31.40
CA ILE A 475 -6.49 2.83 32.04
C ILE A 475 -7.64 2.36 31.16
N GLU A 476 -8.34 3.29 30.51
CA GLU A 476 -9.55 3.04 29.71
C GLU A 476 -9.21 2.19 28.48
N ASP A 477 -8.26 2.65 27.66
CA ASP A 477 -7.77 1.93 26.48
C ASP A 477 -7.11 0.60 26.86
N TYR A 478 -6.40 0.53 28.01
CA TYR A 478 -5.80 -0.72 28.49
C TYR A 478 -6.84 -1.80 28.79
N ASP A 479 -7.95 -1.48 29.47
CA ASP A 479 -9.01 -2.46 29.78
C ASP A 479 -9.77 -2.89 28.54
N ALA A 480 -9.98 -1.99 27.56
CA ALA A 480 -10.55 -2.34 26.26
C ALA A 480 -9.62 -3.28 25.48
N ARG A 481 -8.31 -3.04 25.53
CA ARG A 481 -7.27 -3.77 24.80
C ARG A 481 -6.92 -5.12 25.43
N TYR A 482 -7.00 -5.24 26.76
CA TYR A 482 -6.64 -6.41 27.55
C TYR A 482 -7.75 -6.80 28.56
N PRO A 483 -8.91 -7.29 28.08
CA PRO A 483 -10.09 -7.53 28.91
C PRO A 483 -10.00 -8.78 29.82
N ASP A 484 -8.86 -9.45 29.90
CA ASP A 484 -8.66 -10.64 30.74
C ASP A 484 -8.33 -10.28 32.20
N GLN A 485 -8.57 -11.23 33.11
CA GLN A 485 -8.38 -10.99 34.54
C GLN A 485 -6.91 -10.91 34.97
N ALA A 486 -6.00 -11.57 34.26
CA ALA A 486 -4.57 -11.54 34.59
C ALA A 486 -3.97 -10.16 34.24
N SER A 487 -4.35 -9.58 33.10
CA SER A 487 -3.97 -8.20 32.71
C SER A 487 -4.51 -7.15 33.68
N ARG A 488 -5.77 -7.26 34.12
CA ARG A 488 -6.33 -6.38 35.15
C ARG A 488 -5.58 -6.47 36.48
N SER A 489 -5.23 -7.69 36.90
CA SER A 489 -4.48 -7.92 38.16
C SER A 489 -3.06 -7.35 38.05
N TYR A 490 -2.36 -7.63 36.94
CA TYR A 490 -1.04 -7.07 36.64
C TYR A 490 -1.02 -5.54 36.68
N ARG A 491 -2.01 -4.87 36.07
CA ARG A 491 -2.14 -3.41 36.15
C ARG A 491 -2.32 -2.93 37.59
N ALA A 492 -3.21 -3.56 38.35
CA ALA A 492 -3.51 -3.17 39.72
C ALA A 492 -2.25 -3.32 40.62
N GLU A 493 -1.53 -4.43 40.48
CA GLU A 493 -0.25 -4.67 41.17
C GLU A 493 0.84 -3.67 40.75
N LEU A 494 0.99 -3.42 39.44
CA LEU A 494 1.99 -2.48 38.91
C LEU A 494 1.82 -1.07 39.45
N VAL A 495 0.57 -0.60 39.63
CA VAL A 495 0.25 0.72 40.18
C VAL A 495 0.34 0.71 41.71
N ALA A 496 -0.19 -0.32 42.39
CA ALA A 496 -0.18 -0.42 43.85
C ALA A 496 1.23 -0.59 44.44
N ALA A 497 2.18 -1.12 43.67
CA ALA A 497 3.59 -1.22 44.05
C ALA A 497 4.34 0.13 44.02
N ARG A 498 3.73 1.21 43.53
CA ARG A 498 4.38 2.53 43.40
C ARG A 498 4.09 3.45 44.59
N GLN A 499 5.06 4.30 44.90
CA GLN A 499 4.92 5.33 45.93
C GLN A 499 4.19 6.57 45.38
N ALA A 500 3.63 7.38 46.26
CA ALA A 500 3.08 8.68 45.87
C ALA A 500 4.18 9.57 45.26
N GLY A 501 3.91 10.16 44.09
CA GLY A 501 4.90 10.92 43.31
C GLY A 501 5.76 10.08 42.34
N ASP A 502 5.50 8.78 42.20
CA ASP A 502 6.11 7.95 41.16
C ASP A 502 5.65 8.42 39.76
N PRO A 503 6.57 8.75 38.82
CA PRO A 503 6.21 9.30 37.52
C PRO A 503 5.36 8.38 36.63
N LEU A 504 5.50 7.06 36.79
CA LEU A 504 4.70 6.08 36.05
C LEU A 504 3.27 6.10 36.59
N ALA A 505 3.09 5.98 37.90
CA ALA A 505 1.78 6.03 38.54
C ALA A 505 1.05 7.35 38.29
N GLU A 506 1.76 8.49 38.31
CA GLU A 506 1.19 9.79 37.97
C GLU A 506 0.70 9.89 36.52
N LEU A 507 1.48 9.39 35.55
CA LEU A 507 1.07 9.41 34.15
C LEU A 507 -0.12 8.49 33.89
N VAL A 508 -0.17 7.32 34.53
CA VAL A 508 -1.33 6.42 34.48
C VAL A 508 -2.57 7.08 35.10
N ALA A 509 -2.44 7.79 36.22
CA ALA A 509 -3.53 8.54 36.85
C ALA A 509 -4.03 9.73 36.01
N LYS A 510 -3.17 10.32 35.16
CA LYS A 510 -3.54 11.32 34.14
C LYS A 510 -4.15 10.68 32.87
N GLY A 511 -4.36 9.37 32.85
CA GLY A 511 -4.87 8.61 31.70
C GLY A 511 -3.86 8.46 30.57
N GLY A 512 -2.59 8.29 30.91
CA GLY A 512 -1.49 8.05 29.97
C GLY A 512 -0.85 9.32 29.40
N VAL A 513 0.33 9.17 28.80
CA VAL A 513 1.10 10.26 28.17
C VAL A 513 0.26 11.00 27.11
N ARG A 514 -0.53 10.29 26.30
CA ARG A 514 -1.38 10.91 25.27
C ARG A 514 -2.46 11.82 25.84
N ARG A 515 -3.09 11.44 26.95
CA ARG A 515 -4.11 12.27 27.61
C ARG A 515 -3.47 13.42 28.37
N ALA A 516 -2.39 13.16 29.12
CA ALA A 516 -1.62 14.20 29.80
C ALA A 516 -1.16 15.32 28.85
N LEU A 517 -0.71 14.99 27.63
CA LEU A 517 -0.30 15.97 26.63
C LEU A 517 -1.47 16.75 26.00
N ARG A 518 -2.66 16.14 25.90
CA ARG A 518 -3.89 16.80 25.41
C ARG A 518 -4.50 17.75 26.45
N ASP A 519 -4.51 17.33 27.71
CA ASP A 519 -5.12 18.05 28.82
C ASP A 519 -4.26 19.22 29.31
N LEU A 520 -2.95 19.19 29.05
CA LEU A 520 -2.06 20.34 29.26
C LEU A 520 -2.52 21.55 28.40
N PRO A 521 -2.72 22.76 28.96
CA PRO A 521 -3.05 23.95 28.18
C PRO A 521 -1.87 24.38 27.31
N LEU A 522 -2.12 24.79 26.06
CA LEU A 522 -1.06 25.38 25.23
C LEU A 522 -0.73 26.78 25.77
N ALA A 523 0.54 27.18 25.74
CA ALA A 523 0.97 28.50 26.20
C ALA A 523 0.20 29.60 25.43
N PRO A 524 -0.52 30.54 26.11
CA PRO A 524 -1.40 31.48 25.44
C PRO A 524 -0.70 32.36 24.38
N ALA A 525 0.55 32.72 24.60
CA ALA A 525 1.36 33.47 23.63
C ALA A 525 1.65 32.63 22.37
N THR A 526 2.11 31.38 22.53
CA THR A 526 2.39 30.45 21.42
C THR A 526 1.11 30.17 20.60
N LEU A 527 -0.02 29.93 21.26
CA LEU A 527 -1.32 29.75 20.59
C LEU A 527 -1.76 31.00 19.84
N ALA A 528 -1.63 32.19 20.44
CA ALA A 528 -2.01 33.45 19.81
C ALA A 528 -1.15 33.74 18.55
N SER A 529 0.17 33.53 18.63
CA SER A 529 1.07 33.68 17.47
C SER A 529 0.74 32.70 16.34
N ILE A 530 0.54 31.41 16.65
CA ILE A 530 0.16 30.42 15.63
C ILE A 530 -1.20 30.76 15.01
N THR A 531 -2.18 31.16 15.82
CA THR A 531 -3.52 31.52 15.33
C THR A 531 -3.49 32.79 14.46
N ALA A 532 -2.66 33.78 14.79
CA ALA A 532 -2.49 34.99 13.98
C ALA A 532 -1.90 34.68 12.59
N GLU A 533 -0.88 33.82 12.52
CA GLU A 533 -0.31 33.34 11.24
C GLU A 533 -1.35 32.57 10.43
N LEU A 534 -2.07 31.62 11.05
CA LEU A 534 -3.12 30.85 10.38
C LEU A 534 -4.26 31.75 9.87
N GLN A 535 -4.68 32.76 10.63
CA GLN A 535 -5.68 33.74 10.21
C GLN A 535 -5.17 34.63 9.07
N SER A 536 -3.89 35.01 9.09
CA SER A 536 -3.24 35.78 8.01
C SER A 536 -3.17 35.00 6.70
N ARG A 537 -2.89 33.69 6.77
CA ARG A 537 -2.70 32.80 5.60
C ARG A 537 -4.02 32.24 5.06
N PHE A 538 -4.97 31.90 5.93
CA PHE A 538 -6.19 31.16 5.59
C PHE A 538 -7.49 31.91 5.93
N GLY A 539 -7.43 33.14 6.46
CA GLY A 539 -8.61 33.94 6.80
C GLY A 539 -9.49 34.35 5.61
N GLY A 540 -9.04 34.12 4.37
CA GLY A 540 -9.86 34.23 3.17
C GLY A 540 -10.73 33.00 2.87
N TYR A 541 -10.62 31.92 3.62
CA TYR A 541 -11.46 30.73 3.50
C TYR A 541 -12.83 30.91 4.14
N ALA A 542 -13.83 30.21 3.59
CA ALA A 542 -15.18 30.19 4.14
C ALA A 542 -15.18 29.60 5.57
N PRO A 543 -16.11 30.00 6.46
CA PRO A 543 -16.13 29.49 7.84
C PRO A 543 -16.18 27.96 7.95
N ALA A 544 -16.84 27.28 7.00
CA ALA A 544 -16.95 25.83 6.93
C ALA A 544 -15.73 25.11 6.34
N GLN A 545 -14.73 25.83 5.81
CA GLN A 545 -13.50 25.23 5.31
C GLN A 545 -12.55 24.93 6.47
N ALA A 546 -12.48 23.66 6.86
CA ALA A 546 -11.49 23.20 7.82
C ALA A 546 -10.07 23.26 7.25
N LEU A 547 -9.08 23.29 8.15
CA LEU A 547 -7.66 23.09 7.86
C LEU A 547 -7.24 21.70 8.34
N ARG A 548 -6.52 20.97 7.49
CA ARG A 548 -5.89 19.68 7.82
C ARG A 548 -4.52 19.92 8.43
N LEU A 549 -4.34 19.46 9.66
CA LEU A 549 -3.10 19.48 10.42
C LEU A 549 -2.44 18.10 10.34
N ARG A 550 -1.62 17.89 9.29
CA ARG A 550 -0.88 16.65 9.05
C ARG A 550 0.34 16.56 9.97
N SER A 551 0.47 15.44 10.67
CA SER A 551 1.69 15.06 11.40
C SER A 551 2.91 15.13 10.48
N SER A 552 3.99 15.78 10.89
CA SER A 552 5.25 15.86 10.12
C SER A 552 6.40 15.76 11.12
N SER A 553 6.75 14.56 11.55
CA SER A 553 7.77 14.40 12.58
C SER A 553 9.17 14.61 12.03
N ASN A 554 10.10 15.09 12.86
CA ASN A 554 11.52 15.20 12.48
C ASN A 554 12.27 13.86 12.54
N VAL A 555 11.64 12.80 13.07
CA VAL A 555 12.12 11.41 12.95
C VAL A 555 11.40 10.64 11.85
N GLU A 556 10.27 11.14 11.34
CA GLU A 556 9.60 10.59 10.16
C GLU A 556 10.46 10.86 8.92
N ASP A 557 10.73 9.81 8.15
CA ASP A 557 11.67 9.81 7.03
C ASP A 557 13.11 10.21 7.42
N ALA A 558 13.51 9.96 8.68
CA ALA A 558 14.91 10.00 9.09
C ALA A 558 15.65 8.77 8.53
N GLN A 559 16.96 8.92 8.27
CA GLN A 559 17.78 7.86 7.69
C GLN A 559 17.77 6.59 8.58
N GLY A 560 17.00 5.58 8.17
CA GLY A 560 16.84 4.30 8.86
C GLY A 560 15.46 4.05 9.48
N PHE A 561 14.51 5.00 9.40
CA PHE A 561 13.16 4.84 9.94
C PHE A 561 12.07 5.35 8.99
N ASN A 562 11.13 4.46 8.65
CA ASN A 562 9.92 4.79 7.87
C ASN A 562 8.74 4.98 8.82
N GLY A 563 8.18 6.19 8.87
CA GLY A 563 7.02 6.53 9.71
C GLY A 563 5.67 6.44 8.99
N ALA A 564 5.60 5.75 7.84
CA ALA A 564 4.39 5.66 7.01
C ALA A 564 3.13 5.30 7.81
N GLY A 565 2.13 6.19 7.81
CA GLY A 565 0.84 5.96 8.48
C GLY A 565 0.90 5.91 10.02
N LEU A 566 2.05 6.19 10.64
CA LEU A 566 2.29 5.94 12.06
C LEU A 566 1.65 6.96 13.00
N TYR A 567 1.36 8.17 12.51
CA TYR A 567 0.94 9.31 13.32
C TYR A 567 -0.36 9.93 12.80
N ASP A 568 -1.36 10.07 13.68
CA ASP A 568 -2.64 10.73 13.38
C ASP A 568 -2.48 12.12 12.77
N SER A 569 -3.35 12.45 11.82
CA SER A 569 -3.54 13.79 11.27
C SER A 569 -4.98 14.23 11.50
N ASN A 570 -5.17 15.43 12.04
CA ASN A 570 -6.49 15.92 12.49
C ASN A 570 -6.89 17.19 11.74
N SER A 571 -8.18 17.49 11.71
CA SER A 571 -8.71 18.70 11.08
C SER A 571 -9.33 19.61 12.13
N GLY A 572 -9.28 20.92 11.88
CA GLY A 572 -9.93 21.90 12.74
C GLY A 572 -10.31 23.17 12.01
N PHE A 573 -11.06 24.03 12.69
CA PHE A 573 -11.60 25.27 12.13
C PHE A 573 -10.94 26.49 12.75
N LEU A 574 -10.77 27.55 11.95
CA LEU A 574 -10.44 28.89 12.45
C LEU A 574 -11.61 29.49 13.25
N MET A 575 -12.85 29.19 12.84
CA MET A 575 -14.09 29.64 13.48
C MET A 575 -14.92 28.43 13.95
N PRO A 576 -14.47 27.67 14.96
CA PRO A 576 -15.18 26.46 15.41
C PRO A 576 -16.59 26.78 15.94
N SER A 577 -16.78 27.92 16.60
CA SER A 577 -18.11 28.34 17.09
C SER A 577 -19.12 28.65 15.97
N ALA A 578 -18.68 28.79 14.72
CA ALA A 578 -19.54 29.04 13.55
C ALA A 578 -20.02 27.75 12.86
N GLN A 579 -19.56 26.57 13.29
CA GLN A 579 -19.92 25.30 12.62
C GLN A 579 -21.35 24.87 12.95
N SER A 580 -22.04 24.31 11.95
CA SER A 580 -23.39 23.75 12.11
C SER A 580 -23.36 22.53 13.02
N ASP A 581 -22.44 21.60 12.80
CA ASP A 581 -22.27 20.37 13.58
C ASP A 581 -21.74 20.65 15.01
N PRO A 582 -22.41 20.17 16.08
CA PRO A 582 -21.94 20.32 17.47
C PRO A 582 -20.57 19.70 17.79
N ASP A 583 -20.13 18.67 17.06
CA ASP A 583 -18.81 18.06 17.24
C ASP A 583 -17.72 18.85 16.53
N ASP A 584 -18.00 19.46 15.38
CA ASP A 584 -17.09 20.38 14.71
C ASP A 584 -16.82 21.65 15.54
N ARG A 585 -17.80 22.09 16.35
CA ARG A 585 -17.60 23.19 17.31
C ARG A 585 -16.53 22.91 18.36
N LYS A 586 -16.13 21.66 18.55
CA LYS A 586 -15.04 21.25 19.46
C LYS A 586 -13.68 21.22 18.77
N LYS A 587 -13.62 21.18 17.43
CA LYS A 587 -12.40 21.04 16.63
C LYS A 587 -11.69 22.39 16.40
N SER A 588 -11.25 23.02 17.48
CA SER A 588 -10.42 24.25 17.41
C SER A 588 -9.01 23.94 16.88
N MET A 589 -8.27 24.99 16.46
CA MET A 589 -6.83 24.87 16.12
C MET A 589 -6.00 24.28 17.27
N GLU A 590 -6.27 24.69 18.52
CA GLU A 590 -5.57 24.13 19.69
C GLU A 590 -5.88 22.64 19.87
N TRP A 591 -7.16 22.23 19.72
CA TRP A 591 -7.57 20.83 19.80
C TRP A 591 -6.88 19.99 18.74
N ALA A 592 -6.87 20.46 17.48
CA ALA A 592 -6.28 19.73 16.36
C ALA A 592 -4.75 19.61 16.53
N LEU A 593 -4.07 20.66 16.97
CA LEU A 593 -2.62 20.63 17.29
C LEU A 593 -2.31 19.60 18.36
N LYS A 594 -2.96 19.68 19.53
CA LYS A 594 -2.68 18.76 20.64
C LYS A 594 -3.02 17.32 20.30
N LYS A 595 -4.09 17.06 19.53
CA LYS A 595 -4.45 15.70 19.11
C LYS A 595 -3.42 15.14 18.12
N THR A 596 -2.95 15.93 17.15
CA THR A 596 -1.86 15.53 16.23
C THR A 596 -0.52 15.36 16.97
N TRP A 597 -0.23 16.16 18.01
CA TRP A 597 0.98 15.98 18.82
C TRP A 597 0.93 14.77 19.75
N ALA A 598 -0.25 14.43 20.27
CA ALA A 598 -0.45 13.25 21.12
C ALA A 598 -0.24 11.93 20.36
N SER A 599 -0.49 11.88 19.05
CA SER A 599 -0.22 10.68 18.24
C SER A 599 1.25 10.28 18.19
N TYR A 600 2.18 11.22 18.45
CA TYR A 600 3.60 10.89 18.63
C TYR A 600 3.85 9.88 19.75
N TRP A 601 2.96 9.82 20.75
CA TRP A 601 3.03 8.94 21.91
C TRP A 601 1.99 7.81 21.89
N SER A 602 1.42 7.44 20.73
CA SER A 602 0.67 6.19 20.65
C SER A 602 1.55 4.97 20.89
N SER A 603 0.96 3.88 21.37
CA SER A 603 1.65 2.64 21.67
C SER A 603 2.34 2.06 20.43
N GLU A 604 1.67 2.15 19.28
CA GLU A 604 2.14 1.75 17.96
C GLU A 604 3.31 2.63 17.53
N ALA A 605 3.16 3.96 17.60
CA ALA A 605 4.22 4.91 17.27
C ALA A 605 5.41 4.83 18.23
N PHE A 606 5.19 4.36 19.46
CA PHE A 606 6.23 4.13 20.44
C PHE A 606 7.00 2.83 20.13
N GLU A 607 6.31 1.70 19.94
CA GLU A 607 6.97 0.42 19.70
C GLU A 607 7.75 0.40 18.39
N GLU A 608 7.25 1.02 17.32
CA GLU A 608 8.00 1.13 16.04
C GLU A 608 9.30 1.94 16.23
N ARG A 609 9.23 3.10 16.91
CA ARG A 609 10.42 3.89 17.26
C ARG A 609 11.38 3.13 18.18
N ARG A 610 10.87 2.35 19.14
CA ARG A 610 11.67 1.54 20.06
C ARG A 610 12.38 0.40 19.32
N SER A 611 11.67 -0.27 18.41
CA SER A 611 12.19 -1.31 17.51
C SER A 611 13.32 -0.79 16.63
N ALA A 612 13.15 0.43 16.10
CA ALA A 612 14.15 1.14 15.29
C ALA A 612 15.25 1.88 16.09
N ASN A 613 15.31 1.72 17.42
CA ASN A 613 16.30 2.36 18.29
C ASN A 613 16.33 3.91 18.16
N VAL A 614 15.15 4.53 17.97
CA VAL A 614 14.97 5.99 17.91
C VAL A 614 14.93 6.58 19.33
N PRO A 615 15.77 7.56 19.67
CA PRO A 615 15.72 8.23 20.97
C PRO A 615 14.44 9.07 21.12
N HIS A 616 13.41 8.52 21.78
CA HIS A 616 12.04 9.06 21.86
C HIS A 616 11.94 10.54 22.29
N LEU A 617 12.87 11.04 23.10
CA LEU A 617 12.89 12.43 23.61
C LEU A 617 13.73 13.41 22.76
N GLN A 618 14.41 12.94 21.72
CA GLN A 618 15.09 13.79 20.74
C GLN A 618 14.19 14.09 19.53
N GLY A 619 13.27 13.17 19.23
CA GLY A 619 12.26 13.40 18.21
C GLY A 619 11.12 14.34 18.66
N ALA A 620 10.50 14.97 17.69
CA ALA A 620 9.49 16.00 17.84
C ALA A 620 8.51 16.00 16.65
N MET A 621 7.35 16.65 16.83
CA MET A 621 6.28 16.71 15.82
C MET A 621 6.10 18.12 15.28
N ALA A 622 6.51 18.36 14.03
CA ALA A 622 6.04 19.50 13.26
C ALA A 622 4.65 19.18 12.69
N VAL A 623 3.95 20.19 12.18
CA VAL A 623 2.61 20.02 11.61
C VAL A 623 2.52 20.76 10.27
N LEU A 624 2.31 20.02 9.19
CA LEU A 624 1.99 20.57 7.87
C LEU A 624 0.51 20.96 7.84
N VAL A 625 0.21 22.20 7.49
CA VAL A 625 -1.15 22.75 7.46
C VAL A 625 -1.54 23.15 6.03
N HIS A 626 -2.69 22.66 5.58
CA HIS A 626 -3.32 23.03 4.31
C HIS A 626 -4.85 22.98 4.46
N ALA A 627 -5.61 23.46 3.45
CA ALA A 627 -7.07 23.26 3.42
C ALA A 627 -7.42 21.77 3.49
N GLU A 628 -8.39 21.39 4.32
CA GLU A 628 -8.97 20.04 4.25
C GLU A 628 -9.68 19.84 2.90
N PHE A 629 -9.52 18.64 2.32
CA PHE A 629 -10.24 18.24 1.12
C PHE A 629 -11.70 17.95 1.47
N ASP A 630 -12.61 18.44 0.63
CA ASP A 630 -14.04 18.17 0.76
C ASP A 630 -14.37 16.89 -0.02
N ASP A 631 -14.75 15.83 0.69
CA ASP A 631 -15.05 14.51 0.13
C ASP A 631 -16.15 14.55 -0.95
N ALA A 632 -17.08 15.52 -0.91
CA ALA A 632 -18.10 15.70 -1.94
C ALA A 632 -17.53 16.31 -3.23
N LEU A 633 -16.45 17.08 -3.11
CA LEU A 633 -15.71 17.68 -4.23
C LEU A 633 -14.57 16.79 -4.75
N GLU A 634 -14.12 15.78 -4.00
CA GLU A 634 -13.24 14.74 -4.54
C GLU A 634 -13.95 14.00 -5.70
N ALA A 635 -13.25 13.87 -6.82
CA ALA A 635 -13.63 13.08 -7.99
C ALA A 635 -12.76 11.81 -8.11
N ALA A 636 -11.51 11.89 -7.65
CA ALA A 636 -10.65 10.73 -7.43
C ALA A 636 -9.68 10.94 -6.26
N ASN A 637 -9.39 9.86 -5.55
CA ASN A 637 -8.41 9.75 -4.48
C ASN A 637 -7.37 8.71 -4.90
N GLY A 638 -6.07 9.04 -4.81
CA GLY A 638 -5.06 8.03 -5.11
C GLY A 638 -3.66 8.28 -4.60
N VAL A 639 -2.80 7.30 -4.88
CA VAL A 639 -1.37 7.31 -4.62
C VAL A 639 -0.63 6.93 -5.89
N LEU A 640 0.59 7.42 -6.08
CA LEU A 640 1.42 7.01 -7.21
C LEU A 640 2.90 6.98 -6.81
N THR A 641 3.64 6.04 -7.40
CA THR A 641 5.10 5.96 -7.27
C THR A 641 5.75 6.29 -8.61
N VAL A 642 6.70 7.23 -8.60
CA VAL A 642 7.55 7.56 -9.75
C VAL A 642 8.97 7.09 -9.49
N THR A 643 9.50 6.28 -10.40
CA THR A 643 10.92 5.93 -10.46
C THR A 643 11.56 6.67 -11.63
N LEU A 644 12.53 7.54 -11.35
CA LEU A 644 13.38 8.17 -12.35
C LEU A 644 14.79 7.55 -12.31
N ARG A 645 15.37 7.27 -13.47
CA ARG A 645 16.74 6.70 -13.61
C ARG A 645 17.55 7.43 -14.68
N ARG A 646 18.77 7.85 -14.32
CA ARG A 646 19.78 8.44 -15.21
C ARG A 646 20.95 7.46 -15.40
N ASP A 647 21.01 6.86 -16.58
CA ASP A 647 21.97 5.80 -16.92
C ASP A 647 22.91 6.19 -18.08
N GLY A 648 23.35 7.46 -18.13
CA GLY A 648 24.28 7.97 -19.14
C GLY A 648 23.62 8.50 -20.43
N GLY A 649 22.30 8.72 -20.42
CA GLY A 649 21.53 9.30 -21.50
C GLY A 649 20.21 9.89 -20.99
N SER A 650 19.24 10.10 -21.88
CA SER A 650 17.89 10.58 -21.51
C SER A 650 17.28 9.73 -20.39
N PRO A 651 16.60 10.36 -19.41
CA PRO A 651 16.09 9.66 -18.23
C PRO A 651 15.06 8.60 -18.62
N ARG A 652 15.09 7.47 -17.90
CA ARG A 652 14.01 6.49 -17.90
C ARG A 652 13.07 6.81 -16.76
N LEU A 653 11.77 6.81 -17.04
CA LEU A 653 10.71 7.13 -16.09
C LEU A 653 9.66 6.02 -16.09
N SER A 654 9.21 5.63 -14.91
CA SER A 654 8.10 4.72 -14.69
C SER A 654 7.23 5.26 -13.58
N MET A 655 5.92 5.38 -13.83
CA MET A 655 4.92 5.83 -12.87
C MET A 655 3.85 4.76 -12.72
N GLU A 656 3.70 4.20 -11.51
CA GLU A 656 2.57 3.35 -11.14
C GLU A 656 1.55 4.20 -10.38
N VAL A 657 0.33 4.31 -10.90
CA VAL A 657 -0.78 5.08 -10.32
C VAL A 657 -1.84 4.13 -9.82
N ASN A 658 -2.23 4.30 -8.57
CA ASN A 658 -3.35 3.60 -7.94
C ASN A 658 -4.43 4.62 -7.55
N SER A 659 -5.65 4.49 -8.06
CA SER A 659 -6.73 5.48 -7.88
C SER A 659 -8.09 4.84 -7.59
N GLN A 660 -8.90 5.48 -6.75
CA GLN A 660 -10.31 5.18 -6.50
C GLN A 660 -11.19 6.40 -6.85
N PRO A 661 -12.46 6.19 -7.27
CA PRO A 661 -13.39 7.28 -7.54
C PRO A 661 -13.86 7.95 -6.24
N GLY A 662 -14.15 9.25 -6.33
CA GLY A 662 -14.57 10.06 -5.18
C GLY A 662 -13.47 10.19 -4.12
N ALA A 663 -13.88 10.20 -2.84
CA ALA A 663 -12.98 10.29 -1.70
C ALA A 663 -12.47 8.92 -1.18
N GLU A 664 -12.91 7.80 -1.78
CA GLU A 664 -12.60 6.46 -1.27
C GLU A 664 -11.10 6.20 -1.20
N SER A 665 -10.62 5.65 -0.10
CA SER A 665 -9.19 5.47 0.11
C SER A 665 -8.64 4.29 -0.67
N VAL A 666 -7.53 4.51 -1.39
CA VAL A 666 -6.76 3.44 -2.02
C VAL A 666 -6.09 2.53 -0.98
N THR A 667 -5.65 3.08 0.15
CA THR A 667 -4.89 2.34 1.16
C THR A 667 -5.78 1.65 2.20
N ASN A 668 -6.95 2.23 2.47
CA ASN A 668 -7.90 1.79 3.50
C ASN A 668 -9.35 2.04 3.03
N PRO A 669 -9.82 1.37 1.97
CA PRO A 669 -11.18 1.59 1.45
C PRO A 669 -12.23 1.32 2.53
N SER A 670 -13.23 2.20 2.61
CA SER A 670 -14.44 1.97 3.43
C SER A 670 -15.25 0.78 2.92
N THR A 671 -15.16 0.51 1.62
CA THR A 671 -15.85 -0.59 0.93
C THR A 671 -15.02 -1.89 1.02
N PRO A 672 -15.48 -2.94 1.72
CA PRO A 672 -14.73 -4.18 1.86
C PRO A 672 -14.44 -4.85 0.52
N GLY A 673 -13.19 -5.20 0.28
CA GLY A 673 -12.74 -5.83 -0.97
C GLY A 673 -12.64 -4.90 -2.17
N ALA A 674 -12.85 -3.59 -2.03
CA ALA A 674 -12.65 -2.65 -3.12
C ALA A 674 -11.17 -2.56 -3.54
N LEU A 675 -10.92 -2.64 -4.85
CA LEU A 675 -9.59 -2.54 -5.43
C LEU A 675 -9.48 -1.26 -6.27
N PRO A 676 -8.34 -0.57 -6.24
CA PRO A 676 -8.13 0.64 -7.05
C PRO A 676 -7.97 0.31 -8.54
N GLU A 677 -8.20 1.31 -9.39
CA GLU A 677 -7.62 1.34 -10.73
C GLU A 677 -6.09 1.35 -10.60
N VAL A 678 -5.42 0.56 -11.44
CA VAL A 678 -3.96 0.44 -11.50
C VAL A 678 -3.51 0.77 -12.92
N VAL A 679 -2.70 1.81 -13.06
CA VAL A 679 -2.14 2.23 -14.35
C VAL A 679 -0.63 2.38 -14.24
N LEU A 680 0.07 1.75 -15.18
CA LEU A 680 1.51 1.90 -15.37
C LEU A 680 1.76 2.83 -16.56
N VAL A 681 2.52 3.90 -16.37
CA VAL A 681 2.94 4.84 -17.42
C VAL A 681 4.46 4.84 -17.51
N GLU A 682 5.01 4.51 -18.67
CA GLU A 682 6.45 4.33 -18.87
C GLU A 682 7.01 5.19 -20.00
N ARG A 683 8.14 5.86 -19.75
CA ARG A 683 8.98 6.50 -20.76
C ARG A 683 10.35 5.84 -20.78
N ALA A 684 10.62 5.08 -21.84
CA ALA A 684 11.96 4.58 -22.14
C ALA A 684 12.90 5.72 -22.57
N ALA A 685 14.20 5.49 -22.50
CA ALA A 685 15.19 6.50 -22.90
C ALA A 685 15.02 6.85 -24.39
N ASN A 686 14.86 8.15 -24.69
CA ASN A 686 14.60 8.68 -26.03
C ASN A 686 13.25 8.27 -26.66
N ALA A 687 12.29 7.76 -25.87
CA ALA A 687 10.94 7.46 -26.34
C ALA A 687 9.95 8.59 -25.99
N ASP A 688 9.11 8.96 -26.95
CA ASP A 688 8.04 9.94 -26.82
C ASP A 688 6.94 9.59 -27.84
N PRO A 689 5.63 9.55 -27.48
CA PRO A 689 5.06 9.74 -26.15
C PRO A 689 5.36 8.60 -25.16
N PRO A 690 5.15 8.80 -23.85
CA PRO A 690 5.11 7.70 -22.88
C PRO A 690 3.98 6.71 -23.17
N VAL A 691 4.16 5.45 -22.74
CA VAL A 691 3.21 4.36 -22.95
C VAL A 691 2.36 4.16 -21.71
N ILE A 692 1.03 4.24 -21.86
CA ILE A 692 0.03 3.95 -20.81
C ILE A 692 -0.38 2.48 -20.90
N ARG A 693 -0.38 1.78 -19.76
CA ARG A 693 -0.89 0.41 -19.59
C ARG A 693 -1.84 0.37 -18.39
N ARG A 694 -3.14 0.26 -18.65
CA ARG A 694 -4.14 0.01 -17.59
C ARG A 694 -4.07 -1.46 -17.21
N ILE A 695 -3.58 -1.75 -16.00
CA ILE A 695 -3.33 -3.10 -15.50
C ILE A 695 -4.63 -3.70 -14.96
N ARG A 696 -5.46 -2.89 -14.29
CA ARG A 696 -6.79 -3.25 -13.78
C ARG A 696 -7.63 -1.99 -13.59
N PRO A 697 -8.95 -2.00 -13.87
CA PRO A 697 -9.84 -0.91 -13.45
C PRO A 697 -10.06 -0.91 -11.93
N SER A 698 -10.72 0.14 -11.42
CA SER A 698 -11.28 0.12 -10.06
C SER A 698 -12.49 -0.82 -10.02
N THR A 699 -12.69 -1.52 -8.90
CA THR A 699 -13.94 -2.28 -8.68
C THR A 699 -15.14 -1.39 -8.38
N LEU A 700 -14.93 -0.08 -8.26
CA LEU A 700 -15.95 0.93 -7.98
C LEU A 700 -16.32 1.76 -9.23
N THR A 701 -15.71 1.49 -10.38
CA THR A 701 -16.08 2.14 -11.65
C THR A 701 -16.94 1.24 -12.53
N VAL A 702 -18.07 1.79 -13.00
CA VAL A 702 -19.03 1.14 -13.90
C VAL A 702 -18.32 0.66 -15.16
N ASN A 703 -18.52 -0.61 -15.52
CA ASN A 703 -17.91 -1.27 -16.70
C ASN A 703 -16.38 -1.11 -16.80
N GLY A 704 -15.68 -0.91 -15.68
CA GLY A 704 -14.24 -0.67 -15.67
C GLY A 704 -13.83 0.66 -16.29
N ALA A 705 -14.72 1.65 -16.30
CA ALA A 705 -14.42 3.01 -16.75
C ALA A 705 -13.18 3.57 -16.00
N PRO A 706 -12.34 4.38 -16.68
CA PRO A 706 -11.12 4.91 -16.09
C PRO A 706 -11.44 5.88 -14.93
N VAL A 707 -10.72 5.77 -13.82
CA VAL A 707 -10.83 6.74 -12.71
C VAL A 707 -10.13 8.04 -13.09
N LEU A 708 -8.99 7.94 -13.78
CA LEU A 708 -8.28 9.06 -14.40
C LEU A 708 -8.21 8.88 -15.91
N THR A 709 -8.54 9.92 -16.67
CA THR A 709 -8.39 9.96 -18.13
C THR A 709 -6.93 9.88 -18.55
N ASP A 710 -6.66 9.46 -19.80
CA ASP A 710 -5.30 9.43 -20.35
C ASP A 710 -4.63 10.82 -20.30
N ALA A 711 -5.40 11.90 -20.48
CA ALA A 711 -4.90 13.27 -20.37
C ALA A 711 -4.47 13.63 -18.94
N GLU A 712 -5.25 13.23 -17.93
CA GLU A 712 -4.92 13.42 -16.51
C GLU A 712 -3.72 12.56 -16.09
N LEU A 713 -3.61 11.33 -16.60
CA LEU A 713 -2.46 10.45 -16.39
C LEU A 713 -1.17 11.02 -16.99
N LEU A 714 -1.22 11.54 -18.22
CA LEU A 714 -0.08 12.22 -18.85
C LEU A 714 0.30 13.50 -18.11
N GLN A 715 -0.70 14.25 -17.63
CA GLN A 715 -0.45 15.44 -16.82
C GLN A 715 0.22 15.09 -15.48
N LEU A 716 -0.26 14.05 -14.77
CA LEU A 716 0.42 13.53 -13.58
C LEU A 716 1.84 13.08 -13.91
N PHE A 717 2.04 12.36 -15.02
CA PHE A 717 3.34 11.83 -15.42
C PHE A 717 4.38 12.95 -15.61
N GLU A 718 4.09 13.97 -16.42
CA GLU A 718 5.06 15.04 -16.66
C GLU A 718 5.29 15.92 -15.42
N GLY A 719 4.24 16.23 -14.66
CA GLY A 719 4.38 17.05 -13.45
C GLY A 719 5.15 16.34 -12.33
N THR A 720 4.92 15.05 -12.14
CA THR A 720 5.65 14.24 -11.14
C THR A 720 7.06 13.88 -11.60
N ALA A 721 7.29 13.72 -12.91
CA ALA A 721 8.62 13.64 -13.49
C ALA A 721 9.43 14.92 -13.25
N ALA A 722 8.84 16.10 -13.47
CA ALA A 722 9.48 17.38 -13.18
C ALA A 722 9.83 17.55 -11.68
N VAL A 723 8.96 17.08 -10.78
CA VAL A 723 9.29 17.00 -9.33
C VAL A 723 10.48 16.05 -9.11
N ALA A 724 10.48 14.85 -9.70
CA ALA A 724 11.55 13.88 -9.53
C ALA A 724 12.91 14.35 -10.08
N GLU A 725 12.93 15.04 -11.23
CA GLU A 725 14.13 15.66 -11.80
C GLU A 725 14.67 16.77 -10.88
N ALA A 726 13.82 17.73 -10.49
CA ALA A 726 14.20 18.81 -9.60
C ALA A 726 14.64 18.32 -8.21
N TRP A 727 14.08 17.20 -7.74
CA TRP A 727 14.46 16.54 -6.49
C TRP A 727 15.86 15.91 -6.59
N LEU A 728 16.11 15.12 -7.64
CA LEU A 728 17.41 14.48 -7.87
C LEU A 728 18.51 15.52 -8.10
N ASP A 729 18.22 16.58 -8.86
CA ASP A 729 19.16 17.68 -9.10
C ASP A 729 19.46 18.45 -7.80
N ALA A 730 18.45 18.71 -6.95
CA ALA A 730 18.68 19.32 -5.64
C ALA A 730 19.53 18.42 -4.73
N GLN A 731 19.26 17.11 -4.67
CA GLN A 731 20.05 16.14 -3.91
C GLN A 731 21.51 16.08 -4.38
N ASN A 732 21.76 16.21 -5.69
CA ASN A 732 23.08 16.14 -6.29
C ASN A 732 23.84 17.48 -6.33
N SER A 733 23.16 18.61 -6.14
CA SER A 733 23.74 19.96 -6.24
C SER A 733 24.98 20.24 -5.37
N ALA A 734 25.14 19.51 -4.27
CA ALA A 734 26.27 19.61 -3.33
C ALA A 734 27.09 18.30 -3.22
N ALA A 735 26.89 17.35 -4.12
CA ALA A 735 27.58 16.06 -4.12
C ALA A 735 28.78 16.06 -5.08
N ASP A 736 29.85 15.35 -4.73
CA ASP A 736 30.91 15.01 -5.68
C ASP A 736 30.31 14.23 -6.86
N ALA A 737 30.79 14.43 -8.09
CA ALA A 737 30.24 13.76 -9.28
C ALA A 737 30.24 12.22 -9.17
N ALA A 738 31.29 11.65 -8.56
CA ALA A 738 31.38 10.21 -8.30
C ALA A 738 30.38 9.70 -7.24
N ARG A 739 29.67 10.59 -6.53
CA ARG A 739 28.70 10.28 -5.48
C ARG A 739 27.27 10.71 -5.81
N ALA A 740 27.08 11.39 -6.93
CA ALA A 740 25.76 11.79 -7.41
C ALA A 740 24.84 10.56 -7.57
N ASP A 741 23.61 10.69 -7.06
CA ASP A 741 22.56 9.70 -7.22
C ASP A 741 22.13 9.60 -8.69
N ARG A 742 21.81 8.37 -9.12
CA ARG A 742 21.35 8.06 -10.48
C ARG A 742 19.87 7.74 -10.52
N VAL A 743 19.31 7.32 -9.40
CA VAL A 743 17.92 6.92 -9.22
C VAL A 743 17.30 7.73 -8.09
N VAL A 744 16.05 8.14 -8.30
CA VAL A 744 15.16 8.58 -7.22
C VAL A 744 13.82 7.87 -7.36
N VAL A 745 13.26 7.43 -6.24
CA VAL A 745 11.91 6.88 -6.14
C VAL A 745 11.09 7.80 -5.26
N LEU A 746 10.04 8.41 -5.83
CA LEU A 746 9.13 9.30 -5.11
C LEU A 746 7.73 8.68 -5.02
N ASP A 747 7.17 8.72 -3.81
CA ASP A 747 5.79 8.34 -3.48
C ASP A 747 4.97 9.61 -3.27
N PHE A 748 3.83 9.71 -3.98
CA PHE A 748 2.94 10.86 -3.98
C PHE A 748 1.53 10.45 -3.57
N GLU A 749 0.86 11.27 -2.77
CA GLU A 749 -0.60 11.20 -2.62
C GLU A 749 -1.24 12.28 -3.51
N HIS A 750 -2.26 11.91 -4.29
CA HIS A 750 -2.97 12.81 -5.20
C HIS A 750 -4.48 12.86 -4.95
N ARG A 751 -5.10 13.87 -5.57
CA ARG A 751 -6.55 14.09 -5.67
C ARG A 751 -6.88 14.61 -7.05
N LEU A 752 -8.02 14.21 -7.59
CA LEU A 752 -8.75 15.00 -8.58
C LEU A 752 -9.89 15.69 -7.84
N VAL A 753 -9.92 17.02 -7.83
CA VAL A 753 -10.98 17.80 -7.19
C VAL A 753 -11.82 18.53 -8.22
N LYS A 754 -13.13 18.62 -7.95
CA LYS A 754 -14.08 19.46 -8.70
C LYS A 754 -13.82 20.95 -8.42
N ALA A 755 -14.41 21.80 -9.25
CA ALA A 755 -14.35 23.24 -9.04
C ALA A 755 -15.00 23.63 -7.70
N GLY A 756 -14.45 24.65 -7.04
CA GLY A 756 -14.91 25.16 -5.75
C GLY A 756 -14.03 24.81 -4.55
N TRP A 757 -13.01 23.94 -4.70
CA TRP A 757 -12.06 23.63 -3.61
C TRP A 757 -10.73 24.38 -3.73
N PRO A 758 -10.22 25.04 -2.66
CA PRO A 758 -10.83 25.21 -1.34
C PRO A 758 -11.97 26.24 -1.35
N ALA A 759 -12.90 26.13 -0.40
CA ALA A 759 -14.03 27.03 -0.29
C ALA A 759 -13.59 28.42 0.23
N MET A 760 -13.73 29.45 -0.61
CA MET A 760 -13.34 30.83 -0.31
C MET A 760 -14.50 31.63 0.27
N ALA A 761 -14.22 32.50 1.26
CA ALA A 761 -15.24 33.38 1.87
C ALA A 761 -15.83 34.40 0.89
N THR A 762 -15.11 34.71 -0.19
CA THR A 762 -15.54 35.58 -1.29
C THR A 762 -16.53 34.90 -2.25
N GLY A 763 -16.73 33.58 -2.14
CA GLY A 763 -17.43 32.78 -3.15
C GLY A 763 -16.63 32.54 -4.44
N GLU A 764 -15.34 32.92 -4.47
CA GLU A 764 -14.47 32.64 -5.61
C GLU A 764 -14.22 31.13 -5.75
N ALA A 765 -14.63 30.56 -6.88
CA ALA A 765 -14.42 29.14 -7.18
C ALA A 765 -13.06 28.90 -7.84
N TYR A 766 -12.24 28.06 -7.20
CA TYR A 766 -11.07 27.46 -7.85
C TYR A 766 -11.49 26.47 -8.95
N PRO A 767 -10.70 26.28 -10.02
CA PRO A 767 -11.01 25.32 -11.07
C PRO A 767 -10.89 23.87 -10.58
N ALA A 768 -11.58 22.97 -11.29
CA ALA A 768 -11.34 21.53 -11.17
C ALA A 768 -9.90 21.21 -11.62
N ARG A 769 -9.18 20.40 -10.85
CA ARG A 769 -7.75 20.14 -11.07
C ARG A 769 -7.26 18.91 -10.32
N LEU A 770 -6.13 18.39 -10.77
CA LEU A 770 -5.31 17.45 -10.01
C LEU A 770 -4.53 18.21 -8.93
N VAL A 771 -4.50 17.67 -7.72
CA VAL A 771 -3.76 18.21 -6.58
C VAL A 771 -2.88 17.12 -6.01
N LEU A 772 -1.55 17.29 -6.13
CA LEU A 772 -0.60 16.49 -5.38
C LEU A 772 -0.58 17.05 -3.95
N LYS A 773 -1.01 16.26 -2.96
CA LYS A 773 -1.13 16.73 -1.55
C LYS A 773 0.03 16.28 -0.66
N GLN A 774 0.88 15.38 -1.16
CA GLN A 774 2.09 14.92 -0.48
C GLN A 774 3.07 14.36 -1.50
N VAL A 775 4.36 14.48 -1.22
CA VAL A 775 5.45 13.73 -1.86
C VAL A 775 6.49 13.36 -0.81
N ARG A 776 7.11 12.19 -0.94
CA ARG A 776 8.26 11.74 -0.15
C ARG A 776 9.15 10.83 -1.00
N SER A 777 10.40 10.62 -0.59
CA SER A 777 11.25 9.60 -1.20
C SER A 777 11.04 8.23 -0.55
N LEU A 778 11.06 7.18 -1.35
CA LEU A 778 11.12 5.78 -0.91
C LEU A 778 12.56 5.22 -0.94
N ASP A 779 13.56 6.06 -1.21
CA ASP A 779 14.94 5.59 -1.33
C ASP A 779 15.50 5.13 0.03
N PRO A 780 16.19 3.97 0.06
CA PRO A 780 16.66 3.41 1.31
C PRO A 780 17.75 4.26 1.95
N ALA A 781 17.89 4.11 3.26
CA ALA A 781 19.02 4.65 4.01
C ALA A 781 20.34 3.96 3.62
N ILE A 782 21.44 4.73 3.56
CA ILE A 782 22.77 4.12 3.47
C ILE A 782 23.14 3.48 4.81
N ALA A 783 23.05 2.15 4.88
CA ALA A 783 23.33 1.34 6.06
C ALA A 783 24.81 0.91 6.16
N LEU A 784 25.74 1.75 5.67
CA LEU A 784 27.17 1.44 5.58
C LEU A 784 27.96 2.01 6.76
N GLY A 785 28.99 1.28 7.20
CA GLY A 785 29.97 1.79 8.15
C GLY A 785 30.80 2.96 7.59
N ALA A 786 31.36 3.77 8.48
CA ALA A 786 32.06 5.03 8.13
C ALA A 786 33.17 4.90 7.07
N ALA A 787 33.82 3.74 6.96
CA ALA A 787 34.82 3.46 5.93
C ALA A 787 34.19 3.27 4.53
N ALA A 788 33.04 2.60 4.45
CA ALA A 788 32.32 2.36 3.19
C ALA A 788 31.47 3.58 2.76
N LEU A 789 31.08 4.46 3.69
CA LEU A 789 30.47 5.77 3.40
C LEU A 789 31.38 6.75 2.65
N ARG A 790 32.68 6.45 2.49
CA ARG A 790 33.66 7.26 1.76
C ARG A 790 34.00 6.72 0.37
N LEU A 791 33.32 5.68 -0.09
CA LEU A 791 33.55 5.12 -1.42
C LEU A 791 33.12 6.13 -2.51
N PRO A 792 33.89 6.26 -3.60
CA PRO A 792 33.49 7.06 -4.75
C PRO A 792 32.47 6.25 -5.57
N ALA A 793 31.25 6.16 -5.06
CA ALA A 793 30.13 5.49 -5.68
C ALA A 793 28.84 6.29 -5.46
N PRO A 794 27.85 6.19 -6.37
CA PRO A 794 26.54 6.81 -6.22
C PRO A 794 25.88 6.44 -4.88
N ARG A 795 25.27 7.42 -4.20
CA ARG A 795 24.68 7.22 -2.87
C ARG A 795 23.55 6.18 -2.89
N ASP A 796 22.73 6.14 -3.94
CA ASP A 796 21.67 5.17 -4.23
C ASP A 796 22.19 3.73 -4.41
N VAL A 797 23.33 3.55 -5.07
CA VAL A 797 24.05 2.26 -5.16
C VAL A 797 24.53 1.83 -3.78
N LEU A 798 25.08 2.76 -2.99
CA LEU A 798 25.52 2.50 -1.62
C LEU A 798 24.36 2.23 -0.65
N ALA A 799 23.20 2.85 -0.87
CA ALA A 799 21.96 2.64 -0.09
C ALA A 799 21.33 1.27 -0.34
N ARG A 800 21.50 0.75 -1.56
CA ARG A 800 21.06 -0.59 -1.97
C ARG A 800 22.17 -1.64 -1.83
N ALA A 801 23.33 -1.28 -1.28
CA ALA A 801 24.46 -2.19 -1.12
C ALA A 801 24.13 -3.34 -0.15
N ARG A 802 24.25 -4.57 -0.66
CA ARG A 802 24.17 -5.83 0.08
C ARG A 802 25.55 -6.29 0.55
N ARG A 803 26.59 -5.99 -0.25
CA ARG A 803 27.98 -6.39 0.00
C ARG A 803 28.94 -5.47 -0.73
N VAL A 804 30.05 -5.10 -0.11
CA VAL A 804 31.15 -4.36 -0.74
C VAL A 804 32.42 -5.18 -0.63
N GLU A 805 33.09 -5.41 -1.75
CA GLU A 805 34.35 -6.14 -1.82
C GLU A 805 35.48 -5.23 -2.31
N ARG A 806 36.67 -5.41 -1.75
CA ARG A 806 37.92 -4.93 -2.34
C ARG A 806 38.76 -6.13 -2.76
N ARG A 807 39.08 -6.20 -4.04
CA ARG A 807 39.90 -7.23 -4.66
C ARG A 807 41.24 -6.63 -5.04
N SER A 808 42.33 -7.18 -4.49
CA SER A 808 43.69 -6.74 -4.78
C SER A 808 44.45 -7.87 -5.46
N CYS A 809 44.86 -7.62 -6.70
CA CYS A 809 45.63 -8.52 -7.56
C CYS A 809 47.05 -7.98 -7.71
N ALA A 810 48.06 -8.80 -7.44
CA ALA A 810 49.46 -8.42 -7.60
C ALA A 810 50.21 -9.41 -8.49
N GLY A 811 51.03 -8.91 -9.40
CA GLY A 811 51.89 -9.70 -10.28
C GLY A 811 53.19 -8.96 -10.62
N PRO A 812 54.07 -9.53 -11.45
CA PRO A 812 55.41 -9.00 -11.68
C PRO A 812 55.45 -7.58 -12.27
N SER A 813 54.54 -7.27 -13.21
CA SER A 813 54.52 -6.01 -13.93
C SER A 813 53.40 -5.06 -13.51
N VAL A 814 52.29 -5.58 -12.96
CA VAL A 814 51.07 -4.81 -12.66
C VAL A 814 50.48 -5.24 -11.32
N GLN A 815 50.00 -4.27 -10.56
CA GLN A 815 49.08 -4.45 -9.44
C GLN A 815 47.77 -3.74 -9.77
N LEU A 816 46.66 -4.41 -9.44
CA LEU A 816 45.30 -3.92 -9.66
C LEU A 816 44.53 -4.00 -8.35
N THR A 817 43.78 -2.95 -7.99
CA THR A 817 42.83 -3.01 -6.88
C THR A 817 41.46 -2.50 -7.33
N GLU A 818 40.49 -3.40 -7.38
CA GLU A 818 39.08 -3.12 -7.64
C GLU A 818 38.35 -2.96 -6.30
N THR A 819 37.51 -1.93 -6.16
CA THR A 819 36.44 -1.93 -5.14
C THR A 819 35.09 -2.01 -5.83
N ALA A 820 34.29 -3.01 -5.47
CA ALA A 820 33.05 -3.35 -6.15
C ALA A 820 31.87 -3.49 -5.16
N VAL A 821 30.68 -3.07 -5.58
CA VAL A 821 29.45 -3.04 -4.77
C VAL A 821 28.41 -3.97 -5.39
N TYR A 822 27.93 -4.94 -4.62
CA TYR A 822 26.77 -5.75 -4.95
C TYR A 822 25.53 -5.12 -4.34
N THR A 823 24.44 -4.99 -5.11
CA THR A 823 23.16 -4.50 -4.60
C THR A 823 22.21 -5.62 -4.21
N ASP A 824 21.24 -5.31 -3.35
CA ASP A 824 20.10 -6.20 -3.06
C ASP A 824 19.01 -5.99 -4.12
N PRO A 825 18.65 -7.02 -4.92
CA PRO A 825 17.63 -6.88 -5.96
C PRO A 825 16.22 -6.66 -5.38
N ASN A 826 15.98 -6.96 -4.10
CA ASN A 826 14.71 -6.72 -3.44
C ASN A 826 14.54 -5.25 -3.00
N ARG A 827 15.63 -4.47 -2.93
CA ARG A 827 15.58 -3.03 -2.61
C ARG A 827 15.30 -2.21 -3.86
N LEU A 828 14.01 -2.12 -4.20
CA LEU A 828 13.54 -1.58 -5.48
C LEU A 828 13.98 -0.11 -5.74
N PRO A 829 14.13 0.29 -7.03
CA PRO A 829 14.21 -0.61 -8.18
C PRO A 829 15.53 -1.39 -8.16
N ASP A 830 15.53 -2.61 -8.71
CA ASP A 830 16.79 -3.33 -8.89
C ASP A 830 17.74 -2.50 -9.77
N LEU A 831 18.95 -2.28 -9.28
CA LEU A 831 19.99 -1.56 -10.01
C LEU A 831 20.74 -2.48 -11.00
N GLY A 832 20.53 -3.79 -10.92
CA GLY A 832 21.15 -4.81 -11.77
C GLY A 832 22.48 -5.34 -11.23
N PHE A 833 22.94 -4.85 -10.07
CA PHE A 833 24.25 -5.19 -9.51
C PHE A 833 24.21 -6.33 -8.48
N SER A 834 23.17 -7.16 -8.51
CA SER A 834 22.99 -8.30 -7.59
C SER A 834 23.92 -9.47 -7.90
N GLN A 835 24.15 -9.74 -9.19
CA GLN A 835 25.03 -10.80 -9.70
C GLN A 835 26.39 -10.25 -10.18
N GLN A 836 26.39 -9.22 -11.02
CA GLN A 836 27.60 -8.52 -11.47
C GLN A 836 27.76 -7.21 -10.71
N PRO A 837 28.76 -7.04 -9.83
CA PRO A 837 28.83 -5.86 -8.98
C PRO A 837 29.27 -4.60 -9.75
N PHE A 838 28.76 -3.46 -9.29
CA PHE A 838 29.17 -2.12 -9.73
C PHE A 838 30.62 -1.84 -9.30
N THR A 839 31.51 -1.53 -10.25
CA THR A 839 32.90 -1.13 -9.93
C THR A 839 32.92 0.33 -9.50
N ALA A 840 33.09 0.57 -8.20
CA ALA A 840 33.19 1.91 -7.62
C ALA A 840 34.55 2.56 -7.89
N SER A 841 35.62 1.76 -7.85
CA SER A 841 36.99 2.25 -8.11
C SER A 841 37.89 1.17 -8.71
N LEU A 842 38.81 1.58 -9.58
CA LEU A 842 39.90 0.75 -10.10
C LEU A 842 41.23 1.49 -9.94
N VAL A 843 42.15 0.90 -9.20
CA VAL A 843 43.53 1.39 -9.04
C VAL A 843 44.47 0.49 -9.84
N VAL A 844 45.31 1.07 -10.68
CA VAL A 844 46.36 0.39 -11.45
C VAL A 844 47.72 0.94 -11.03
N VAL A 845 48.66 0.06 -10.68
CA VAL A 845 50.06 0.44 -10.35
C VAL A 845 51.03 -0.45 -11.11
N LEU A 846 51.93 0.14 -11.88
CA LEU A 846 52.94 -0.60 -12.64
C LEU A 846 54.13 -0.97 -11.73
N SER A 847 54.30 -2.27 -11.50
CA SER A 847 55.41 -2.82 -10.70
C SER A 847 56.72 -2.96 -11.49
N ALA A 848 56.64 -2.92 -12.82
CA ALA A 848 57.75 -2.79 -13.76
C ALA A 848 57.38 -1.75 -14.84
N ALA A 849 58.35 -1.27 -15.61
CA ALA A 849 58.05 -0.43 -16.79
C ALA A 849 57.34 -1.27 -17.88
N ILE A 850 56.49 -0.63 -18.67
CA ILE A 850 55.75 -1.21 -19.80
C ILE A 850 56.16 -0.45 -21.07
N PRO A 851 57.22 -0.89 -21.78
CA PRO A 851 57.75 -0.19 -22.94
C PRO A 851 56.75 -0.04 -24.09
N GLU A 852 55.84 -1.01 -24.26
CA GLU A 852 54.81 -1.02 -25.31
C GLU A 852 53.81 0.13 -25.20
N LEU A 853 53.69 0.76 -24.02
CA LEU A 853 52.82 1.91 -23.75
C LEU A 853 53.63 3.14 -23.29
N GLU A 854 54.96 3.08 -23.37
CA GLU A 854 55.91 4.10 -22.86
C GLU A 854 55.74 4.43 -21.35
N LEU A 855 55.15 3.53 -20.55
CA LEU A 855 54.83 3.79 -19.14
C LEU A 855 55.97 3.35 -18.18
N PRO A 856 56.40 4.23 -17.26
CA PRO A 856 57.49 3.92 -16.33
C PRO A 856 57.05 3.02 -15.16
N GLN A 857 58.03 2.37 -14.52
CA GLN A 857 57.81 1.69 -13.25
C GLN A 857 57.31 2.69 -12.19
N GLY A 858 56.34 2.29 -11.38
CA GLY A 858 55.72 3.12 -10.34
C GLY A 858 54.60 4.03 -10.85
N HIS A 859 54.31 4.05 -12.15
CA HIS A 859 53.14 4.72 -12.71
C HIS A 859 51.86 4.23 -12.02
N ARG A 860 51.04 5.16 -11.53
CA ARG A 860 49.83 4.90 -10.75
C ARG A 860 48.66 5.67 -11.34
N VAL A 861 47.56 4.96 -11.54
CA VAL A 861 46.29 5.52 -12.02
C VAL A 861 45.20 5.13 -11.04
N ASP A 862 44.56 6.12 -10.44
CA ASP A 862 43.44 5.94 -9.51
C ASP A 862 42.15 6.39 -10.22
N LEU A 863 41.26 5.45 -10.51
CA LEU A 863 40.00 5.68 -11.22
C LEU A 863 38.83 5.45 -10.26
N ASP A 864 37.86 6.36 -10.25
CA ASP A 864 36.49 6.06 -9.81
C ASP A 864 35.62 5.65 -11.01
N HIS A 865 34.35 5.31 -10.76
CA HIS A 865 33.42 4.88 -11.81
C HIS A 865 33.20 5.92 -12.92
N THR A 866 33.40 7.22 -12.66
CA THR A 866 33.25 8.28 -13.69
C THR A 866 34.41 8.28 -14.69
N GLY A 867 35.55 7.70 -14.31
CA GLY A 867 36.67 7.40 -15.20
C GLY A 867 36.47 6.14 -16.04
N LEU A 868 35.39 5.37 -15.84
CA LEU A 868 35.13 4.09 -16.52
C LEU A 868 33.95 4.24 -17.49
N ALA A 869 34.23 4.21 -18.79
CA ALA A 869 33.21 4.27 -19.84
C ALA A 869 32.34 3.00 -19.91
N SER A 870 32.93 1.84 -19.64
CA SER A 870 32.18 0.60 -19.41
C SER A 870 32.99 -0.39 -18.58
N VAL A 871 32.29 -1.28 -17.88
CA VAL A 871 32.87 -2.43 -17.19
C VAL A 871 32.03 -3.65 -17.50
N THR A 872 32.70 -4.74 -17.88
CA THR A 872 32.08 -6.04 -18.15
C THR A 872 32.85 -7.16 -17.44
N ARG A 873 32.18 -8.29 -17.23
CA ARG A 873 32.74 -9.48 -16.56
C ARG A 873 32.56 -10.69 -17.48
N PRO A 874 33.52 -10.96 -18.39
CA PRO A 874 33.39 -12.00 -19.42
C PRO A 874 33.26 -13.44 -18.89
N ASP A 875 33.79 -13.70 -17.70
CA ASP A 875 33.66 -14.97 -16.98
C ASP A 875 32.71 -14.79 -15.79
N ALA A 876 31.65 -15.60 -15.75
CA ALA A 876 30.64 -15.60 -14.69
C ALA A 876 30.96 -16.56 -13.53
N GLN A 877 31.94 -17.45 -13.67
CA GLN A 877 32.32 -18.45 -12.65
C GLN A 877 33.64 -18.11 -11.94
N GLY A 878 34.38 -17.12 -12.42
CA GLY A 878 35.65 -16.65 -11.84
C GLY A 878 35.75 -15.14 -11.78
N PHE A 879 36.85 -14.63 -11.21
CA PHE A 879 37.16 -13.19 -11.33
C PHE A 879 37.44 -12.85 -12.79
N SER A 880 36.70 -11.89 -13.33
CA SER A 880 37.04 -11.23 -14.58
C SER A 880 36.67 -9.76 -14.53
N LEU A 881 37.48 -8.96 -15.21
CA LEU A 881 37.31 -7.53 -15.37
C LEU A 881 37.78 -7.15 -16.77
N LEU A 882 36.90 -6.56 -17.57
CA LEU A 882 37.23 -5.82 -18.79
C LEU A 882 36.64 -4.42 -18.61
N ALA A 883 37.49 -3.43 -18.39
CA ALA A 883 37.12 -2.04 -18.14
C ALA A 883 37.68 -1.13 -19.24
N ALA A 884 36.79 -0.41 -19.93
CA ALA A 884 37.15 0.66 -20.84
C ALA A 884 37.11 2.00 -20.09
N LEU A 885 38.13 2.84 -20.26
CA LEU A 885 38.23 4.15 -19.63
C LEU A 885 37.48 5.20 -20.45
N SER A 886 37.02 6.27 -19.80
CA SER A 886 36.57 7.48 -20.50
C SER A 886 37.74 8.16 -21.20
N GLU A 887 37.47 8.96 -22.25
CA GLU A 887 38.53 9.59 -23.06
C GLU A 887 39.49 10.45 -22.22
N SER A 888 38.96 11.22 -21.27
CA SER A 888 39.75 12.01 -20.31
C SER A 888 40.58 11.14 -19.37
N ALA A 889 40.00 10.06 -18.82
CA ALA A 889 40.72 9.12 -17.98
C ALA A 889 41.83 8.39 -18.76
N ALA A 890 41.55 7.97 -20.00
CA ALA A 890 42.49 7.27 -20.85
C ALA A 890 43.70 8.14 -21.23
N SER A 891 43.48 9.43 -21.50
CA SER A 891 44.54 10.41 -21.77
C SER A 891 45.46 10.65 -20.56
N ILE A 892 44.93 10.55 -19.33
CA ILE A 892 45.72 10.67 -18.09
C ILE A 892 46.42 9.34 -17.75
N ALA A 893 45.75 8.21 -18.01
CA ALA A 893 46.23 6.88 -17.67
C ALA A 893 47.38 6.38 -18.58
N GLY A 894 47.37 6.80 -19.85
CA GLY A 894 48.23 6.24 -20.90
C GLY A 894 47.76 4.88 -21.43
N PHE A 895 46.53 4.48 -21.09
CA PHE A 895 45.84 3.29 -21.61
C PHE A 895 44.33 3.55 -21.63
N SER A 896 43.61 2.96 -22.58
CA SER A 896 42.15 3.08 -22.72
C SER A 896 41.38 1.85 -22.27
N VAL A 897 42.04 0.69 -22.14
CA VAL A 897 41.41 -0.57 -21.69
C VAL A 897 42.28 -1.29 -20.67
N VAL A 898 41.64 -1.85 -19.64
CA VAL A 898 42.24 -2.73 -18.62
C VAL A 898 41.50 -4.06 -18.62
N GLU A 899 42.24 -5.17 -18.78
CA GLU A 899 41.72 -6.53 -18.57
C GLU A 899 42.46 -7.23 -17.44
N ALA A 900 41.72 -7.99 -16.63
CA ALA A 900 42.27 -8.87 -15.61
C ALA A 900 41.39 -10.13 -15.43
N HIS A 901 42.02 -11.29 -15.26
CA HIS A 901 41.35 -12.58 -15.10
C HIS A 901 41.85 -13.35 -13.87
N GLY A 902 40.99 -14.17 -13.28
CA GLY A 902 41.31 -15.07 -12.16
C GLY A 902 42.33 -16.16 -12.48
N SER A 903 42.58 -16.42 -13.77
CA SER A 903 43.72 -17.23 -14.26
C SER A 903 45.09 -16.55 -14.07
N GLY A 904 45.10 -15.29 -13.64
CA GLY A 904 46.28 -14.46 -13.45
C GLY A 904 46.70 -13.66 -14.69
N ALA A 905 45.95 -13.75 -15.80
CA ALA A 905 46.21 -12.97 -17.03
C ALA A 905 45.76 -11.51 -16.89
N TRP A 906 46.49 -10.60 -17.56
CA TRP A 906 46.15 -9.17 -17.65
C TRP A 906 46.51 -8.57 -19.02
N ARG A 907 45.83 -7.48 -19.38
CA ARG A 907 46.12 -6.65 -20.56
C ARG A 907 45.91 -5.17 -20.25
N LEU A 908 46.76 -4.32 -20.83
CA LEU A 908 46.58 -2.88 -20.93
C LEU A 908 46.71 -2.50 -22.42
N THR A 909 45.78 -1.71 -22.95
CA THR A 909 45.75 -1.32 -24.37
C THR A 909 45.59 0.19 -24.52
N HIS A 910 46.30 0.80 -25.47
CA HIS A 910 46.13 2.19 -25.88
C HIS A 910 46.18 2.29 -27.41
N GLY A 911 45.07 2.69 -28.04
CA GLY A 911 45.00 2.73 -29.51
C GLY A 911 45.24 1.35 -30.14
N ALA A 912 46.34 1.21 -30.88
CA ALA A 912 46.79 -0.07 -31.45
C ALA A 912 47.78 -0.84 -30.54
N ASP A 913 48.38 -0.18 -29.57
CA ASP A 913 49.43 -0.74 -28.73
C ASP A 913 48.84 -1.51 -27.55
N THR A 914 49.46 -2.63 -27.19
CA THR A 914 48.92 -3.56 -26.18
C THR A 914 50.04 -4.26 -25.43
N ALA A 915 50.06 -4.07 -24.12
CA ALA A 915 50.87 -4.84 -23.18
C ALA A 915 50.02 -5.94 -22.52
N SER A 916 50.59 -7.10 -22.28
CA SER A 916 49.90 -8.18 -21.57
C SER A 916 50.86 -9.09 -20.81
N GLY A 917 50.33 -9.83 -19.86
CA GLY A 917 51.13 -10.78 -19.08
C GLY A 917 50.28 -11.73 -18.24
N ILE A 918 50.96 -12.53 -17.43
CA ILE A 918 50.37 -13.53 -16.53
C ILE A 918 50.95 -13.41 -15.12
N GLY A 919 50.38 -14.14 -14.16
CA GLY A 919 50.87 -14.22 -12.79
C GLY A 919 50.31 -13.18 -11.82
N LEU A 920 49.18 -12.52 -12.14
CA LEU A 920 48.39 -11.84 -11.11
C LEU A 920 47.86 -12.85 -10.09
N GLN A 921 48.11 -12.62 -8.81
CA GLN A 921 47.49 -13.32 -7.69
C GLN A 921 46.48 -12.39 -7.02
N CYS A 922 45.20 -12.76 -7.10
CA CYS A 922 44.08 -11.95 -6.59
C CYS A 922 43.63 -12.43 -5.21
N THR A 923 43.52 -11.51 -4.27
CA THR A 923 42.88 -11.70 -2.95
C THR A 923 41.64 -10.82 -2.86
N THR A 924 40.60 -11.27 -2.15
CA THR A 924 39.36 -10.49 -1.96
C THR A 924 39.11 -10.28 -0.47
N SER A 925 38.78 -9.04 -0.08
CA SER A 925 38.42 -8.63 1.27
C SER A 925 37.02 -8.02 1.27
N VAL A 926 36.19 -8.41 2.23
CA VAL A 926 34.83 -7.87 2.38
C VAL A 926 34.91 -6.61 3.25
N LEU A 927 34.59 -5.45 2.66
CA LEU A 927 34.55 -4.16 3.37
C LEU A 927 33.23 -3.92 4.09
N TYR A 928 32.16 -4.52 3.59
CA TYR A 928 30.81 -4.49 4.16
C TYR A 928 30.01 -5.71 3.68
N SER A 929 29.15 -6.24 4.53
CA SER A 929 28.19 -7.30 4.24
C SER A 929 26.96 -7.02 5.09
N ALA A 930 25.78 -6.99 4.46
CA ALA A 930 24.51 -6.73 5.12
C ALA A 930 24.02 -8.00 5.86
N PRO A 931 23.15 -7.89 6.89
CA PRO A 931 22.62 -9.05 7.62
C PRO A 931 21.93 -10.09 6.71
N GLU A 932 21.41 -9.66 5.57
CA GLU A 932 20.77 -10.50 4.55
C GLU A 932 21.80 -11.32 3.74
N ASP A 933 23.04 -10.87 3.57
CA ASP A 933 24.13 -11.67 2.96
C ASP A 933 24.53 -12.85 3.86
N TYR A 934 24.44 -12.67 5.19
CA TYR A 934 24.58 -13.78 6.14
C TYR A 934 23.43 -14.78 6.03
N LEU A 935 22.16 -14.33 5.96
CA LEU A 935 21.04 -15.25 5.69
C LEU A 935 21.20 -15.98 4.37
N LEU A 936 21.58 -15.29 3.28
CA LEU A 936 21.85 -15.90 1.98
C LEU A 936 22.96 -16.95 2.02
N SER A 937 23.98 -16.80 2.88
CA SER A 937 25.02 -17.82 3.03
C SER A 937 24.46 -19.12 3.63
N LEU A 938 23.51 -19.02 4.56
CA LEU A 938 22.86 -20.19 5.19
C LEU A 938 21.82 -20.88 4.28
N LEU A 939 21.36 -20.21 3.23
CA LEU A 939 20.45 -20.76 2.21
C LEU A 939 21.19 -21.44 1.04
N LYS A 940 22.53 -21.37 0.98
CA LYS A 940 23.36 -21.89 -0.11
C LYS A 940 24.01 -23.25 0.16
N ASP A 941 23.83 -23.81 1.36
CA ASP A 941 24.45 -25.07 1.79
C ASP A 941 23.59 -26.31 1.44
N GLU A 942 22.92 -26.32 0.29
CA GLU A 942 22.22 -27.48 -0.31
C GLU A 942 22.64 -27.71 -1.77
#